data_AF-A0A970K0U6-F1
#
_entry.id   AF-A0A970K0U6-F1
#
_cell.length_a   1.000
_cell.length_b   1.000
_cell.length_c   1.000
_cell.angle_alpha   90.00
_cell.angle_beta   90.00
_cell.angle_gamma   90.00
#
_symmetry.space_group_name_H-M   'P 1'
#
loop_
_entity.id
_entity.type
_entity.pdbx_description
1 polymer ?
#
loop_
_entity_poly.entity_id
_entity_poly.type
_entity_poly.pdbx_seq_one_letter_code
_entity_poly.pdbx_strand_id
1 'polypeptide(L)'
;MSTKIVILGAGYAGVLTAKKLAKKFKKNSDVEVTIIDKNSYHTMLTELHEVAANRVEEDSIRVSLQRIFSGRKVKVVLDHINKIDYEKQTLVGNTGSYAYDYLVMAAGSQPAFYGIPGAEEHAFKLWSYDDAVKLKHHIETMFMKAMNEPDPAVRRRLLTFYVCGAGFTGVEMAGELAEWVPILCKNYEVDRKEVRIVEVDLLDRVIPVLSPKLSAKAQRRLEKMGVEVHLKTSVCSVGSDFIETGCDGSNNRKDETATVIWTAGTQCADITKAAVNLKQVGRGRLQTDAYLRAEGKDNIFIAGDNAFCVPEGHDTPVPQMVEHCEHSAKNIAHNIEVLITGKGEMEQYQPAFHGVMVSIGGRYGVAHVGTAKKKISMPSFLAMFIKHFINIIYFLQLLGWNKIFSYLRHEFFTVRNCRSFVGGHLSNRTPSFLLVPLRLFLGFTWLIEGIKKIGEGWLESPKLVLFFRGADEFFEGILSGTAGGEDVVAGATGAVSGGSVLLDWNIFSIFRIILVNAGDVALKIQFSLMDWFRDTVIYASGDSQLFFQTVIVISEILICLALLGGLLTTLSAGYSIILQIMCVMTTGLYMGTWWMAFAAIAVLIGGGRIFGLDYYVMPWLKKQWIKLKCVRKSYLYHD
;
A
#
# COMPACT_ATOMS: atom_id res chain seq x y z
N MET A 1 -5.66 -22.97 -34.56
CA MET A 1 -4.88 -21.71 -34.50
C MET A 1 -5.05 -21.13 -33.10
N SER A 2 -4.01 -20.52 -32.52
CA SER A 2 -4.13 -19.86 -31.21
C SER A 2 -4.92 -18.56 -31.36
N THR A 3 -5.94 -18.36 -30.53
CA THR A 3 -6.71 -17.11 -30.45
C THR A 3 -5.86 -16.02 -29.80
N LYS A 4 -5.70 -14.89 -30.47
CA LYS A 4 -4.85 -13.76 -30.07
C LYS A 4 -5.67 -12.66 -29.43
N ILE A 5 -5.42 -12.42 -28.14
CA ILE A 5 -5.97 -11.28 -27.43
C ILE A 5 -4.86 -10.24 -27.26
N VAL A 6 -5.04 -9.08 -27.86
CA VAL A 6 -4.08 -7.97 -27.77
C VAL A 6 -4.68 -6.85 -26.91
N ILE A 7 -3.92 -6.39 -25.93
CA ILE A 7 -4.31 -5.33 -25.00
C ILE A 7 -3.37 -4.15 -25.23
N LEU A 8 -3.92 -3.00 -25.59
CA LEU A 8 -3.18 -1.78 -25.85
C LEU A 8 -3.22 -0.87 -24.62
N GLY A 9 -2.07 -0.69 -23.97
CA GLY A 9 -1.89 0.08 -22.75
C GLY A 9 -1.77 -0.80 -21.51
N ALA A 10 -0.75 -0.53 -20.71
CA ALA A 10 -0.48 -1.19 -19.43
C ALA A 10 -0.76 -0.28 -18.23
N GLY A 11 -1.77 0.59 -18.35
CA GLY A 11 -2.40 1.27 -17.22
C GLY A 11 -3.23 0.32 -16.35
N TYR A 12 -4.05 0.89 -15.47
CA TYR A 12 -4.85 0.12 -14.51
C TYR A 12 -5.79 -0.89 -15.20
N ALA A 13 -6.55 -0.45 -16.20
CA ALA A 13 -7.49 -1.30 -16.92
C ALA A 13 -6.80 -2.43 -17.70
N GLY A 14 -5.72 -2.12 -18.42
CA GLY A 14 -4.99 -3.08 -19.23
C GLY A 14 -4.31 -4.17 -18.40
N VAL A 15 -3.60 -3.77 -17.33
CA VAL A 15 -2.96 -4.73 -16.41
C VAL A 15 -3.97 -5.66 -15.75
N LEU A 16 -5.10 -5.12 -15.26
CA LEU A 16 -6.16 -5.94 -14.65
C LEU A 16 -6.79 -6.90 -15.66
N THR A 17 -7.05 -6.43 -16.88
CA THR A 17 -7.64 -7.25 -17.95
C THR A 17 -6.71 -8.40 -18.29
N ALA A 18 -5.43 -8.12 -18.54
CA ALA A 18 -4.41 -9.13 -18.83
C ALA A 18 -4.29 -10.18 -17.70
N LYS A 19 -4.27 -9.74 -16.44
CA LYS A 19 -4.19 -10.64 -15.29
C LYS A 19 -5.43 -11.55 -15.18
N LYS A 20 -6.62 -11.02 -15.41
CA LYS A 20 -7.88 -11.78 -15.33
C LYS A 20 -7.98 -12.78 -16.49
N LEU A 21 -7.65 -12.38 -17.71
CA LEU A 21 -7.59 -13.27 -18.87
C LEU A 21 -6.55 -14.39 -18.67
N ALA A 22 -5.34 -14.06 -18.22
CA ALA A 22 -4.31 -15.07 -17.93
C ALA A 22 -4.71 -16.06 -16.83
N LYS A 23 -5.57 -15.64 -15.87
CA LYS A 23 -6.13 -16.53 -14.84
C LYS A 23 -7.19 -17.45 -15.43
N LYS A 24 -8.14 -16.91 -16.21
CA LYS A 24 -9.23 -17.64 -16.87
C LYS A 24 -8.67 -18.69 -17.85
N PHE A 25 -7.74 -18.29 -18.72
CA PHE A 25 -7.12 -19.18 -19.73
C PHE A 25 -5.86 -19.91 -19.26
N LYS A 26 -5.60 -19.99 -17.95
CA LYS A 26 -4.36 -20.59 -17.42
C LYS A 26 -4.08 -22.00 -17.97
N LYS A 27 -5.12 -22.82 -18.13
CA LYS A 27 -5.05 -24.20 -18.62
C LYS A 27 -5.16 -24.32 -20.15
N ASN A 28 -5.59 -23.26 -20.84
CA ASN A 28 -5.73 -23.27 -22.29
C ASN A 28 -4.38 -22.87 -22.93
N SER A 29 -3.89 -23.67 -23.88
CA SER A 29 -2.69 -23.37 -24.68
C SER A 29 -3.02 -22.62 -25.97
N ASP A 30 -4.28 -22.63 -26.38
CA ASP A 30 -4.74 -22.10 -27.66
C ASP A 30 -5.18 -20.64 -27.56
N VAL A 31 -4.81 -19.96 -26.47
CA VAL A 31 -5.08 -18.54 -26.24
C VAL A 31 -3.78 -17.83 -25.87
N GLU A 32 -3.41 -16.83 -26.66
CA GLU A 32 -2.25 -15.97 -26.42
C GLU A 32 -2.73 -14.58 -25.98
N VAL A 33 -2.30 -14.14 -24.79
CA VAL A 33 -2.57 -12.79 -24.28
C VAL A 33 -1.30 -11.95 -24.43
N THR A 34 -1.38 -10.89 -25.25
CA THR A 34 -0.30 -9.92 -25.44
C THR A 34 -0.73 -8.57 -24.90
N ILE A 35 0.13 -7.93 -24.10
CA ILE A 35 -0.04 -6.55 -23.65
C ILE A 35 1.07 -5.68 -24.26
N ILE A 36 0.69 -4.56 -24.84
CA ILE A 36 1.59 -3.63 -25.52
C ILE A 36 1.54 -2.30 -24.79
N ASP A 37 2.70 -1.79 -24.39
CA ASP A 37 2.83 -0.45 -23.79
C ASP A 37 4.14 0.21 -24.23
N LYS A 38 4.17 1.55 -24.21
CA LYS A 38 5.39 2.30 -24.54
C LYS A 38 6.46 2.20 -23.45
N ASN A 39 6.07 1.89 -22.20
CA ASN A 39 6.94 1.82 -21.05
C ASN A 39 7.10 0.39 -20.53
N SER A 40 8.27 0.08 -19.96
CA SER A 40 8.56 -1.23 -19.35
C SER A 40 7.91 -1.43 -17.96
N TYR A 41 7.14 -0.45 -17.50
CA TYR A 41 6.58 -0.37 -16.17
C TYR A 41 5.15 0.19 -16.21
N HIS A 42 4.35 -0.24 -15.23
CA HIS A 42 3.07 0.35 -14.87
C HIS A 42 3.31 1.54 -13.93
N THR A 43 2.65 2.66 -14.19
CA THR A 43 2.70 3.87 -13.36
C THR A 43 1.46 3.95 -12.46
N MET A 44 1.67 4.20 -11.17
CA MET A 44 0.60 4.46 -10.21
C MET A 44 0.15 5.93 -10.32
N LEU A 45 -0.79 6.20 -11.22
CA LEU A 45 -1.24 7.57 -11.53
C LEU A 45 -1.85 8.27 -10.30
N THR A 46 -2.44 7.52 -9.36
CA THR A 46 -3.04 8.07 -8.15
C THR A 46 -2.04 8.62 -7.14
N GLU A 47 -0.74 8.33 -7.28
CA GLU A 47 0.28 8.75 -6.30
C GLU A 47 1.31 9.71 -6.93
N LEU A 48 1.07 10.23 -8.15
CA LEU A 48 2.02 11.12 -8.84
C LEU A 48 2.31 12.40 -8.04
N HIS A 49 1.30 12.97 -7.40
CA HIS A 49 1.41 14.18 -6.57
C HIS A 49 2.39 13.99 -5.40
N GLU A 50 2.46 12.78 -4.87
CA GLU A 50 3.36 12.45 -3.75
C GLU A 50 4.83 12.49 -4.18
N VAL A 51 5.14 11.99 -5.38
CA VAL A 51 6.50 12.07 -5.97
C VAL A 51 6.82 13.48 -6.41
N ALA A 52 5.89 14.16 -7.08
CA ALA A 52 6.07 15.53 -7.54
C ALA A 52 6.38 16.51 -6.40
N ALA A 53 5.88 16.23 -5.20
CA ALA A 53 6.18 17.00 -3.99
C ALA A 53 7.22 16.33 -3.06
N ASN A 54 7.98 15.36 -3.56
CA ASN A 54 9.08 14.70 -2.86
C ASN A 54 8.70 14.02 -1.51
N ARG A 55 7.46 13.52 -1.38
CA ARG A 55 7.01 12.78 -0.19
C ARG A 55 7.58 11.39 -0.15
N VAL A 56 7.50 10.72 -1.29
CA VAL A 56 7.87 9.33 -1.50
C VAL A 56 8.93 9.25 -2.59
N GLU A 57 9.68 8.14 -2.60
CA GLU A 57 10.67 7.89 -3.63
C GLU A 57 10.04 7.69 -5.00
N GLU A 58 10.78 7.97 -6.05
CA GLU A 58 10.35 7.81 -7.45
C GLU A 58 10.00 6.35 -7.79
N ASP A 59 10.73 5.38 -7.24
CA ASP A 59 10.46 3.96 -7.41
C ASP A 59 9.12 3.52 -6.77
N SER A 60 8.54 4.35 -5.91
CA SER A 60 7.25 4.03 -5.28
C SER A 60 6.11 4.03 -6.29
N ILE A 61 6.19 4.75 -7.42
CA ILE A 61 5.10 4.84 -8.41
C ILE A 61 5.32 4.02 -9.67
N ARG A 62 6.45 3.30 -9.77
CA ARG A 62 6.78 2.46 -10.93
C ARG A 62 6.82 0.99 -10.55
N VAL A 63 6.14 0.16 -11.33
CA VAL A 63 6.24 -1.30 -11.17
C VAL A 63 6.47 -1.97 -12.51
N SER A 64 7.59 -2.68 -12.63
CA SER A 64 7.95 -3.44 -13.84
C SER A 64 6.82 -4.34 -14.32
N LEU A 65 6.47 -4.26 -15.61
CA LEU A 65 5.48 -5.14 -16.24
C LEU A 65 5.93 -6.60 -16.21
N GLN A 66 7.23 -6.86 -16.43
CA GLN A 66 7.79 -8.21 -16.31
C GLN A 66 7.61 -8.76 -14.89
N ARG A 67 7.79 -7.92 -13.87
CA ARG A 67 7.50 -8.30 -12.48
C ARG A 67 6.01 -8.63 -12.35
N ILE A 68 5.11 -7.73 -12.75
CA ILE A 68 3.64 -7.89 -12.67
C ILE A 68 3.13 -9.16 -13.37
N PHE A 69 3.74 -9.58 -14.48
CA PHE A 69 3.30 -10.77 -15.21
C PHE A 69 4.16 -12.01 -14.95
N SER A 70 5.10 -11.94 -14.01
CA SER A 70 5.96 -13.07 -13.64
C SER A 70 5.12 -14.29 -13.24
N GLY A 71 5.37 -15.43 -13.90
CA GLY A 71 4.64 -16.67 -13.70
C GLY A 71 3.23 -16.72 -14.30
N ARG A 72 2.83 -15.73 -15.11
CA ARG A 72 1.57 -15.68 -15.87
C ARG A 72 1.84 -15.83 -17.38
N LYS A 73 0.87 -16.38 -18.11
CA LYS A 73 0.92 -16.51 -19.58
C LYS A 73 0.49 -15.18 -20.22
N VAL A 74 1.32 -14.15 -20.08
CA VAL A 74 1.11 -12.84 -20.72
C VAL A 74 2.41 -12.43 -21.39
N LYS A 75 2.35 -12.16 -22.70
CA LYS A 75 3.47 -11.62 -23.46
C LYS A 75 3.47 -10.09 -23.33
N VAL A 76 4.57 -9.54 -22.82
CA VAL A 76 4.75 -8.09 -22.70
C VAL A 76 5.56 -7.60 -23.89
N VAL A 77 5.03 -6.61 -24.61
CA VAL A 77 5.68 -5.98 -25.77
C VAL A 77 5.85 -4.50 -25.47
N LEU A 78 7.05 -3.98 -25.78
CA LEU A 78 7.35 -2.56 -25.67
C LEU A 78 7.31 -1.94 -27.05
N ASP A 79 6.24 -1.22 -27.36
CA ASP A 79 6.09 -0.49 -28.62
C ASP A 79 5.12 0.69 -28.45
N HIS A 80 5.29 1.71 -29.28
CA HIS A 80 4.34 2.79 -29.44
C HIS A 80 3.46 2.51 -30.66
N ILE A 81 2.19 2.20 -30.43
CA ILE A 81 1.24 1.96 -31.52
C ILE A 81 0.83 3.29 -32.14
N ASN A 82 0.86 3.38 -33.47
CA ASN A 82 0.51 4.59 -34.21
C ASN A 82 -0.79 4.43 -35.03
N LYS A 83 -1.13 3.20 -35.42
CA LYS A 83 -2.27 2.91 -36.28
C LYS A 83 -2.95 1.60 -35.93
N ILE A 84 -4.27 1.56 -36.09
CA ILE A 84 -5.09 0.36 -35.99
C ILE A 84 -5.61 0.03 -37.39
N ASP A 85 -5.24 -1.13 -37.94
CA ASP A 85 -5.78 -1.65 -39.20
C ASP A 85 -6.95 -2.58 -38.88
N TYR A 86 -8.17 -2.09 -39.10
CA TYR A 86 -9.41 -2.81 -38.79
C TYR A 86 -9.75 -3.90 -39.80
N GLU A 87 -9.25 -3.80 -41.04
CA GLU A 87 -9.49 -4.80 -42.10
C GLU A 87 -8.59 -6.01 -41.89
N LYS A 88 -7.31 -5.77 -41.60
CA LYS A 88 -6.33 -6.82 -41.31
C LYS A 88 -6.30 -7.24 -39.84
N GLN A 89 -7.14 -6.62 -39.00
CA GLN A 89 -7.18 -6.81 -37.54
C GLN A 89 -5.78 -6.78 -36.92
N THR A 90 -5.03 -5.71 -37.17
CA THR A 90 -3.62 -5.58 -36.80
C THR A 90 -3.32 -4.21 -36.19
N LEU A 91 -2.57 -4.17 -35.08
CA LEU A 91 -1.97 -2.94 -34.55
C LEU A 91 -0.61 -2.70 -35.19
N VAL A 92 -0.34 -1.48 -35.65
CA VAL A 92 0.94 -1.09 -36.25
C VAL A 92 1.65 -0.10 -35.35
N GLY A 93 2.81 -0.49 -34.84
CA GLY A 93 3.68 0.34 -34.01
C GLY A 93 4.97 0.77 -34.70
N ASN A 94 5.89 1.32 -33.91
CA ASN A 94 7.21 1.73 -34.39
C ASN A 94 8.12 0.52 -34.69
N THR A 95 7.98 -0.56 -33.92
CA THR A 95 8.88 -1.71 -33.99
C THR A 95 8.28 -2.90 -34.72
N GLY A 96 6.95 -3.01 -34.78
CA GLY A 96 6.31 -4.15 -35.40
C GLY A 96 4.82 -4.00 -35.67
N SER A 97 4.23 -5.12 -36.10
CA SER A 97 2.81 -5.27 -36.35
C SER A 97 2.26 -6.46 -35.56
N TYR A 98 1.09 -6.28 -34.95
CA TYR A 98 0.52 -7.22 -33.98
C TYR A 98 -0.92 -7.56 -34.36
N ALA A 99 -1.11 -8.74 -34.95
CA ALA A 99 -2.44 -9.26 -35.30
C ALA A 99 -3.23 -9.65 -34.05
N TYR A 100 -4.55 -9.42 -34.08
CA TYR A 100 -5.46 -9.73 -32.99
C TYR A 100 -6.75 -10.38 -33.50
N ASP A 101 -7.29 -11.31 -32.71
CA ASP A 101 -8.69 -11.74 -32.87
C ASP A 101 -9.58 -10.85 -31.99
N TYR A 102 -9.13 -10.57 -30.77
CA TYR A 102 -9.76 -9.63 -29.84
C TYR A 102 -8.80 -8.52 -29.44
N LEU A 103 -9.25 -7.26 -29.52
CA LEU A 103 -8.50 -6.09 -29.12
C LEU A 103 -9.13 -5.45 -27.87
N VAL A 104 -8.31 -5.12 -26.86
CA VAL A 104 -8.72 -4.31 -25.72
C VAL A 104 -7.99 -2.98 -25.74
N MET A 105 -8.71 -1.88 -25.91
CA MET A 105 -8.20 -0.51 -25.86
C MET A 105 -8.20 -0.02 -24.40
N ALA A 106 -7.01 0.14 -23.82
CA ALA A 106 -6.81 0.52 -22.41
C ALA A 106 -5.62 1.50 -22.24
N ALA A 107 -5.44 2.40 -23.21
CA ALA A 107 -4.33 3.36 -23.27
C ALA A 107 -4.48 4.55 -22.30
N GLY A 108 -5.63 4.69 -21.65
CA GLY A 108 -5.87 5.71 -20.63
C GLY A 108 -6.19 7.09 -21.21
N SER A 109 -5.96 8.13 -20.42
CA SER A 109 -6.22 9.52 -20.80
C SER A 109 -4.92 10.34 -20.84
N GLN A 110 -5.03 11.63 -21.14
CA GLN A 110 -3.97 12.63 -21.13
C GLN A 110 -4.53 14.00 -20.69
N PRO A 111 -3.71 14.97 -20.30
CA PRO A 111 -4.19 16.30 -19.91
C PRO A 111 -4.97 17.00 -21.04
N ALA A 112 -6.03 17.72 -20.67
CA ALA A 112 -6.80 18.56 -21.58
C ALA A 112 -6.56 20.04 -21.28
N PHE A 113 -6.06 20.80 -22.26
CA PHE A 113 -5.72 22.23 -22.12
C PHE A 113 -6.83 23.18 -22.58
N TYR A 114 -7.93 22.66 -23.13
CA TYR A 114 -9.11 23.42 -23.58
C TYR A 114 -8.82 24.55 -24.58
N GLY A 115 -7.71 24.46 -25.32
CA GLY A 115 -7.30 25.50 -26.27
C GLY A 115 -6.82 26.80 -25.62
N ILE A 116 -6.52 26.78 -24.32
CA ILE A 116 -5.97 27.94 -23.61
C ILE A 116 -4.56 28.23 -24.14
N PRO A 117 -4.33 29.43 -24.71
CA PRO A 117 -3.03 29.79 -25.30
C PRO A 117 -1.87 29.59 -24.33
N GLY A 118 -0.83 28.89 -24.80
CA GLY A 118 0.42 28.67 -24.08
C GLY A 118 0.35 27.65 -22.92
N ALA A 119 -0.84 27.15 -22.57
CA ALA A 119 -0.98 26.22 -21.46
C ALA A 119 -0.31 24.87 -21.73
N GLU A 120 -0.34 24.35 -22.96
CA GLU A 120 0.30 23.08 -23.29
C GLU A 120 1.84 23.21 -23.36
N GLU A 121 2.32 24.38 -23.78
CA GLU A 121 3.73 24.69 -24.00
C GLU A 121 4.46 25.06 -22.71
N HIS A 122 3.79 25.77 -21.79
CA HIS A 122 4.44 26.40 -20.64
C HIS A 122 4.02 25.80 -19.28
N ALA A 123 2.91 25.05 -19.19
CA ALA A 123 2.51 24.44 -17.93
C ALA A 123 3.12 23.05 -17.72
N PHE A 124 3.42 22.73 -16.46
CA PHE A 124 3.79 21.39 -16.04
C PHE A 124 2.56 20.49 -15.98
N LYS A 125 2.68 19.33 -16.60
CA LYS A 125 1.70 18.25 -16.52
C LYS A 125 1.94 17.46 -15.23
N LEU A 126 0.93 16.72 -14.78
CA LEU A 126 1.07 15.72 -13.71
C LEU A 126 0.33 14.44 -14.12
N TRP A 127 0.79 13.80 -15.19
CA TRP A 127 0.09 12.69 -15.82
C TRP A 127 0.95 11.46 -16.10
N SER A 128 2.27 11.59 -15.95
CA SER A 128 3.21 10.49 -16.09
C SER A 128 4.26 10.50 -14.99
N TYR A 129 5.00 9.39 -14.89
CA TYR A 129 6.18 9.31 -14.03
C TYR A 129 7.17 10.44 -14.35
N ASP A 130 7.49 10.60 -15.63
CA ASP A 130 8.45 11.61 -16.08
C ASP A 130 7.98 13.03 -15.74
N ASP A 131 6.67 13.30 -15.86
CA ASP A 131 6.10 14.59 -15.48
C ASP A 131 6.26 14.86 -13.98
N ALA A 132 5.99 13.87 -13.12
CA ALA A 132 6.14 14.02 -11.67
C ALA A 132 7.61 14.29 -11.28
N VAL A 133 8.56 13.57 -11.88
CA VAL A 133 10.00 13.78 -11.62
C VAL A 133 10.47 15.14 -12.13
N LYS A 134 10.06 15.54 -13.34
CA LYS A 134 10.36 16.86 -13.90
C LYS A 134 9.83 17.98 -13.01
N LEU A 135 8.59 17.86 -12.55
CA LEU A 135 7.97 18.86 -11.67
C LEU A 135 8.69 18.96 -10.32
N LYS A 136 9.02 17.82 -9.70
CA LYS A 136 9.83 17.78 -8.46
C LYS A 136 11.14 18.53 -8.62
N HIS A 137 11.91 18.22 -9.67
CA HIS A 137 13.20 18.85 -9.92
C HIS A 137 13.06 20.34 -10.24
N HIS A 138 12.03 20.72 -10.99
CA HIS A 138 11.74 22.12 -11.29
C HIS A 138 11.46 22.93 -10.02
N ILE A 139 10.60 22.41 -9.12
CA ILE A 139 10.30 23.06 -7.84
C ILE A 139 11.57 23.25 -7.00
N GLU A 140 12.40 22.22 -6.83
CA GLU A 140 13.69 22.33 -6.13
C GLU A 140 14.60 23.38 -6.80
N THR A 141 14.63 23.41 -8.13
CA THR A 141 15.40 24.38 -8.89
C THR A 141 14.91 25.82 -8.68
N MET A 142 13.60 26.05 -8.56
CA MET A 142 13.05 27.38 -8.29
C MET A 142 13.50 27.90 -6.92
N PHE A 143 13.47 27.06 -5.89
CA PHE A 143 13.99 27.43 -4.57
C PHE A 143 15.50 27.67 -4.57
N MET A 144 16.27 26.81 -5.25
CA MET A 144 17.72 26.99 -5.40
C MET A 144 18.09 28.29 -6.13
N LYS A 145 17.34 28.66 -7.17
CA LYS A 145 17.52 29.93 -7.88
C LYS A 145 17.13 31.12 -7.00
N ALA A 146 15.98 31.05 -6.33
CA ALA A 146 15.49 32.10 -5.46
C ALA A 146 16.44 32.43 -4.29
N MET A 147 17.12 31.40 -3.75
CA MET A 147 18.14 31.58 -2.70
C MET A 147 19.28 32.51 -3.14
N ASN A 148 19.68 32.46 -4.41
CA ASN A 148 20.79 33.25 -4.96
C ASN A 148 20.32 34.50 -5.74
N GLU A 149 19.02 34.77 -5.78
CA GLU A 149 18.45 35.86 -6.58
C GLU A 149 18.37 37.16 -5.76
N PRO A 150 19.14 38.21 -6.12
CA PRO A 150 19.09 39.49 -5.42
C PRO A 150 17.87 40.34 -5.77
N ASP A 151 17.26 40.20 -6.96
CA ASP A 151 16.11 41.00 -7.35
C ASP A 151 14.81 40.46 -6.68
N PRO A 152 14.15 41.26 -5.81
CA PRO A 152 12.93 40.83 -5.14
C PRO A 152 11.77 40.50 -6.09
N ALA A 153 11.69 41.12 -7.27
CA ALA A 153 10.65 40.84 -8.25
C ALA A 153 10.85 39.47 -8.89
N VAL A 154 12.08 39.19 -9.35
CA VAL A 154 12.44 37.88 -9.92
C VAL A 154 12.31 36.79 -8.86
N ARG A 155 12.76 37.04 -7.64
CA ARG A 155 12.63 36.10 -6.51
C ARG A 155 11.16 35.78 -6.20
N ARG A 156 10.27 36.78 -6.19
CA ARG A 156 8.82 36.58 -6.03
C ARG A 156 8.23 35.72 -7.15
N ARG A 157 8.63 35.96 -8.41
CA ARG A 157 8.20 35.18 -9.58
C ARG A 157 8.62 33.72 -9.46
N LEU A 158 9.85 33.44 -9.04
CA LEU A 158 10.37 32.09 -8.82
C LEU A 158 9.61 31.34 -7.71
N LEU A 159 9.19 32.05 -6.66
CA LEU A 159 8.53 31.49 -5.48
C LEU A 159 6.99 31.53 -5.52
N THR A 160 6.41 31.86 -6.68
CA THR A 160 4.96 31.84 -6.91
C THR A 160 4.59 30.62 -7.75
N PHE A 161 3.74 29.74 -7.20
CA PHE A 161 3.31 28.49 -7.80
C PHE A 161 1.80 28.50 -8.05
N TYR A 162 1.39 28.25 -9.29
CA TYR A 162 -0.02 28.12 -9.68
C TYR A 162 -0.39 26.66 -9.90
N VAL A 163 -1.50 26.22 -9.30
CA VAL A 163 -2.15 24.93 -9.56
C VAL A 163 -3.48 25.21 -10.24
N CYS A 164 -3.59 24.87 -11.51
CA CYS A 164 -4.80 25.10 -12.30
C CYS A 164 -5.71 23.87 -12.22
N GLY A 165 -6.94 24.08 -11.74
CA GLY A 165 -7.94 23.06 -11.42
C GLY A 165 -7.91 22.68 -9.94
N ALA A 166 -9.06 22.78 -9.29
CA ALA A 166 -9.35 22.38 -7.91
C ALA A 166 -10.17 21.08 -7.85
N GLY A 167 -9.90 20.17 -8.78
CA GLY A 167 -10.40 18.79 -8.79
C GLY A 167 -9.63 17.89 -7.83
N PHE A 168 -9.70 16.56 -8.05
CA PHE A 168 -8.96 15.58 -7.26
C PHE A 168 -7.45 15.83 -7.27
N THR A 169 -6.86 15.83 -8.47
CA THR A 169 -5.40 15.94 -8.66
C THR A 169 -4.86 17.31 -8.22
N GLY A 170 -5.60 18.38 -8.48
CA GLY A 170 -5.21 19.74 -8.09
C GLY A 170 -5.10 19.90 -6.58
N VAL A 171 -6.16 19.51 -5.85
CA VAL A 171 -6.18 19.61 -4.38
C VAL A 171 -5.13 18.70 -3.75
N GLU A 172 -4.91 17.50 -4.28
CA GLU A 172 -3.85 16.61 -3.81
C GLU A 172 -2.46 17.25 -4.01
N MET A 173 -2.19 17.79 -5.21
CA MET A 173 -0.92 18.45 -5.53
C MET A 173 -0.69 19.72 -4.69
N ALA A 174 -1.70 20.59 -4.56
CA ALA A 174 -1.62 21.81 -3.77
C ALA A 174 -1.37 21.49 -2.29
N GLY A 175 -2.07 20.48 -1.75
CA GLY A 175 -1.87 20.01 -0.38
C GLY A 175 -0.47 19.46 -0.13
N GLU A 176 0.05 18.63 -1.04
CA GLU A 176 1.41 18.10 -0.94
C GLU A 176 2.48 19.20 -1.05
N LEU A 177 2.32 20.12 -2.00
CA LEU A 177 3.23 21.25 -2.17
C LEU A 177 3.25 22.12 -0.92
N ALA A 178 2.09 22.42 -0.35
CA ALA A 178 1.98 23.24 0.85
C ALA A 178 2.62 22.58 2.10
N GLU A 179 2.66 21.24 2.19
CA GLU A 179 3.45 20.56 3.23
C GLU A 179 4.95 20.50 2.92
N TRP A 180 5.34 20.58 1.65
CA TRP A 180 6.73 20.55 1.23
C TRP A 180 7.42 21.90 1.34
N VAL A 181 6.71 23.00 1.03
CA VAL A 181 7.24 24.36 1.04
C VAL A 181 7.98 24.72 2.33
N PRO A 182 7.49 24.45 3.55
CA PRO A 182 8.24 24.74 4.77
C PRO A 182 9.61 24.04 4.85
N ILE A 183 9.71 22.83 4.28
CA ILE A 183 10.97 22.06 4.23
C ILE A 183 11.91 22.69 3.19
N LEU A 184 11.38 23.07 2.02
CA LEU A 184 12.16 23.76 0.99
C LEU A 184 12.67 25.11 1.49
N CYS A 185 11.83 25.90 2.16
CA CYS A 185 12.20 27.16 2.80
C CYS A 185 13.38 26.97 3.76
N LYS A 186 13.35 25.92 4.58
CA LYS A 186 14.44 25.60 5.50
C LYS A 186 15.71 25.15 4.77
N ASN A 187 15.59 24.31 3.74
CA ASN A 187 16.73 23.75 3.03
C ASN A 187 17.46 24.77 2.16
N TYR A 188 16.75 25.77 1.65
CA TYR A 188 17.26 26.81 0.75
C TYR A 188 17.26 28.21 1.38
N GLU A 189 17.08 28.30 2.70
CA GLU A 189 17.14 29.56 3.46
C GLU A 189 16.24 30.69 2.90
N VAL A 190 15.03 30.32 2.44
CA VAL A 190 14.01 31.24 1.92
C VAL A 190 12.97 31.52 3.01
N ASP A 191 12.52 32.78 3.18
CA ASP A 191 11.43 33.09 4.10
C ASP A 191 10.11 32.53 3.54
N ARG A 192 9.38 31.76 4.37
CA ARG A 192 8.08 31.21 4.02
C ARG A 192 7.08 32.27 3.55
N LYS A 193 7.18 33.51 4.04
CA LYS A 193 6.28 34.62 3.63
C LYS A 193 6.44 35.03 2.17
N GLU A 194 7.58 34.72 1.55
CA GLU A 194 7.84 35.02 0.15
C GLU A 194 7.18 34.01 -0.79
N VAL A 195 6.86 32.81 -0.30
CA VAL A 195 6.32 31.71 -1.10
C VAL A 195 4.81 31.79 -1.21
N ARG A 196 4.30 31.77 -2.44
CA ARG A 196 2.87 31.79 -2.74
C ARG A 196 2.46 30.53 -3.49
N ILE A 197 1.38 29.91 -3.04
CA ILE A 197 0.73 28.78 -3.72
C ILE A 197 -0.70 29.22 -4.01
N VAL A 198 -1.07 29.24 -5.28
CA VAL A 198 -2.40 29.66 -5.72
C VAL A 198 -3.06 28.50 -6.45
N GLU A 199 -4.22 28.07 -5.99
CA GLU A 199 -5.06 27.08 -6.66
C GLU A 199 -6.22 27.81 -7.34
N VAL A 200 -6.36 27.68 -8.66
CA VAL A 200 -7.36 28.41 -9.46
C VAL A 200 -8.30 27.45 -10.18
N ASP A 201 -9.61 27.68 -10.09
CA ASP A 201 -10.62 26.89 -10.79
C ASP A 201 -11.82 27.76 -11.23
N LEU A 202 -12.40 27.42 -12.38
CA LEU A 202 -13.62 28.01 -12.91
C LEU A 202 -14.86 27.62 -12.08
N LEU A 203 -14.83 26.46 -11.42
CA LEU A 203 -15.93 25.94 -10.62
C LEU A 203 -16.05 26.70 -9.29
N ASP A 204 -17.22 26.57 -8.66
CA ASP A 204 -17.58 27.31 -7.46
C ASP A 204 -17.07 26.69 -6.16
N ARG A 205 -16.54 25.46 -6.21
CA ARG A 205 -16.10 24.67 -5.05
C ARG A 205 -14.98 23.71 -5.43
N VAL A 206 -14.06 23.50 -4.50
CA VAL A 206 -13.05 22.43 -4.59
C VAL A 206 -13.71 21.05 -4.54
N ILE A 207 -13.23 20.13 -5.37
CA ILE A 207 -13.69 18.73 -5.50
C ILE A 207 -15.24 18.66 -5.53
N PRO A 208 -15.88 19.14 -6.61
CA PRO A 208 -17.34 19.30 -6.68
C PRO A 208 -18.13 17.98 -6.58
N VAL A 209 -17.45 16.85 -6.81
CA VAL A 209 -18.00 15.49 -6.64
C VAL A 209 -18.32 15.17 -5.17
N LEU A 210 -17.68 15.88 -4.22
CA LEU A 210 -17.96 15.73 -2.80
C LEU A 210 -19.17 16.57 -2.36
N SER A 211 -19.77 16.19 -1.22
CA SER A 211 -20.80 17.01 -0.59
C SER A 211 -20.27 18.42 -0.27
N PRO A 212 -21.10 19.48 -0.33
CA PRO A 212 -20.68 20.86 -0.05
C PRO A 212 -19.94 21.01 1.29
N LYS A 213 -20.38 20.26 2.31
CA LYS A 213 -19.75 20.26 3.63
C LYS A 213 -18.32 19.68 3.61
N LEU A 214 -18.06 18.65 2.81
CA LEU A 214 -16.72 18.08 2.66
C LEU A 214 -15.82 18.97 1.81
N SER A 215 -16.30 19.50 0.69
CA SER A 215 -15.59 20.49 -0.13
C SER A 215 -15.13 21.68 0.73
N ALA A 216 -16.03 22.24 1.56
CA ALA A 216 -15.69 23.33 2.46
C ALA A 216 -14.66 22.95 3.54
N LYS A 217 -14.57 21.68 3.94
CA LYS A 217 -13.50 21.21 4.85
C LYS A 217 -12.17 21.12 4.13
N ALA A 218 -12.17 20.66 2.88
CA ALA A 218 -10.97 20.59 2.05
C ALA A 218 -10.39 21.99 1.79
N GLN A 219 -11.22 22.93 1.34
CA GLN A 219 -10.83 24.31 1.10
C GLN A 219 -10.23 24.97 2.36
N ARG A 220 -10.93 24.91 3.50
CA ARG A 220 -10.41 25.46 4.77
C ARG A 220 -9.09 24.84 5.19
N ARG A 221 -8.84 23.58 4.84
CA ARG A 221 -7.56 22.91 5.13
C ARG A 221 -6.44 23.49 4.27
N LEU A 222 -6.67 23.66 2.96
CA LEU A 222 -5.72 24.28 2.03
C LEU A 222 -5.39 25.72 2.45
N GLU A 223 -6.41 26.52 2.75
CA GLU A 223 -6.24 27.91 3.21
C GLU A 223 -5.43 27.98 4.52
N LYS A 224 -5.70 27.07 5.48
CA LYS A 224 -4.92 26.95 6.72
C LYS A 224 -3.45 26.57 6.48
N MET A 225 -3.14 25.93 5.36
CA MET A 225 -1.79 25.56 4.95
C MET A 225 -1.10 26.69 4.15
N GLY A 226 -1.80 27.80 3.92
CA GLY A 226 -1.30 28.98 3.20
C GLY A 226 -1.42 28.86 1.68
N VAL A 227 -2.40 28.10 1.19
CA VAL A 227 -2.80 28.08 -0.23
C VAL A 227 -3.90 29.12 -0.46
N GLU A 228 -3.71 29.97 -1.46
CA GLU A 228 -4.72 30.91 -1.95
C GLU A 228 -5.67 30.18 -2.90
N VAL A 229 -6.96 30.05 -2.57
CA VAL A 229 -7.93 29.31 -3.40
C VAL A 229 -8.82 30.29 -4.16
N HIS A 230 -8.65 30.37 -5.48
CA HIS A 230 -9.38 31.26 -6.38
C HIS A 230 -10.39 30.47 -7.22
N LEU A 231 -11.62 30.41 -6.71
CA LEU A 231 -12.74 29.75 -7.38
C LEU A 231 -13.47 30.73 -8.30
N LYS A 232 -14.34 30.22 -9.18
CA LYS A 232 -15.06 31.02 -10.20
C LYS A 232 -14.12 31.89 -11.04
N THR A 233 -12.91 31.42 -11.27
CA THR A 233 -11.85 32.18 -11.95
C THR A 233 -11.29 31.33 -13.09
N SER A 234 -11.47 31.78 -14.33
CA SER A 234 -10.95 31.12 -15.53
C SER A 234 -9.46 31.41 -15.73
N VAL A 235 -8.73 30.49 -16.37
CA VAL A 235 -7.36 30.73 -16.87
C VAL A 235 -7.45 31.13 -18.34
N CYS A 236 -6.81 32.24 -18.70
CA CYS A 236 -6.92 32.87 -20.02
C CYS A 236 -5.75 32.57 -20.92
N SER A 237 -4.55 32.65 -20.36
CA SER A 237 -3.31 32.33 -21.06
C SER A 237 -2.23 31.97 -20.05
N VAL A 238 -1.27 31.17 -20.50
CA VAL A 238 -0.08 30.83 -19.73
C VAL A 238 1.13 31.17 -20.59
N GLY A 239 2.05 31.98 -20.07
CA GLY A 239 3.32 32.29 -20.72
C GLY A 239 4.49 31.55 -20.07
N SER A 240 5.70 31.81 -20.57
CA SER A 240 6.94 31.26 -19.98
C SER A 240 7.18 31.70 -18.53
N ASP A 241 6.64 32.85 -18.16
CA ASP A 241 6.92 33.52 -16.89
C ASP A 241 5.71 34.26 -16.31
N PHE A 242 4.51 34.01 -16.82
CA PHE A 242 3.27 34.59 -16.34
C PHE A 242 2.06 33.66 -16.48
N ILE A 243 1.01 33.97 -15.74
CA ILE A 243 -0.34 33.42 -15.92
C ILE A 243 -1.36 34.55 -15.93
N GLU A 244 -2.33 34.48 -16.83
CA GLU A 244 -3.48 35.39 -16.87
C GLU A 244 -4.75 34.64 -16.47
N THR A 245 -5.52 35.21 -15.54
CA THR A 245 -6.77 34.63 -15.03
C THR A 245 -7.89 35.67 -15.04
N GLY A 246 -9.16 35.23 -15.04
CA GLY A 246 -10.34 36.12 -15.04
C GLY A 246 -10.78 36.60 -16.43
N CYS A 247 -11.01 35.67 -17.37
CA CYS A 247 -11.20 36.00 -18.80
C CYS A 247 -12.55 36.65 -19.11
N ASP A 248 -13.51 36.52 -18.21
CA ASP A 248 -14.82 37.15 -18.28
C ASP A 248 -14.82 38.58 -17.72
N GLY A 249 -13.64 39.11 -17.39
CA GLY A 249 -13.47 40.43 -16.78
C GLY A 249 -13.69 40.45 -15.26
N SER A 250 -14.13 39.33 -14.66
CA SER A 250 -14.17 39.19 -13.21
C SER A 250 -12.79 38.76 -12.69
N ASN A 251 -12.27 39.48 -11.68
CA ASN A 251 -10.97 39.19 -11.08
C ASN A 251 -9.80 39.08 -12.07
N ASN A 252 -9.82 39.84 -13.18
CA ASN A 252 -8.75 39.80 -14.18
C ASN A 252 -7.40 40.11 -13.53
N ARG A 253 -6.46 39.18 -13.65
CA ARG A 253 -5.15 39.27 -13.03
C ARG A 253 -4.10 38.65 -13.93
N LYS A 254 -3.01 39.38 -14.14
CA LYS A 254 -1.78 38.88 -14.73
C LYS A 254 -0.72 38.81 -13.66
N ASP A 255 -0.25 37.60 -13.37
CA ASP A 255 0.79 37.37 -12.37
C ASP A 255 2.03 36.79 -13.00
N GLU A 256 3.17 37.29 -12.53
CA GLU A 256 4.46 36.69 -12.81
C GLU A 256 4.61 35.39 -11.99
N THR A 257 4.86 34.29 -12.66
CA THR A 257 5.11 32.98 -12.04
C THR A 257 6.04 32.16 -12.92
N ALA A 258 6.99 31.48 -12.29
CA ALA A 258 7.86 30.52 -12.98
C ALA A 258 7.29 29.09 -13.00
N THR A 259 6.13 28.85 -12.37
CA THR A 259 5.58 27.49 -12.23
C THR A 259 4.05 27.49 -12.30
N VAL A 260 3.53 26.98 -13.40
CA VAL A 260 2.11 26.66 -13.57
C VAL A 260 1.96 25.14 -13.68
N ILE A 261 1.14 24.53 -12.82
CA ILE A 261 0.87 23.10 -12.78
C ILE A 261 -0.56 22.88 -13.27
N TRP A 262 -0.72 22.15 -14.37
CA TRP A 262 -2.01 21.96 -15.03
C TRP A 262 -2.69 20.65 -14.58
N THR A 263 -3.84 20.79 -13.93
CA THR A 263 -4.66 19.67 -13.43
C THR A 263 -6.16 19.82 -13.73
N ALA A 264 -6.55 20.80 -14.56
CA ALA A 264 -7.93 21.20 -14.82
C ALA A 264 -8.74 20.25 -15.73
N GLY A 265 -8.18 19.09 -16.08
CA GLY A 265 -8.94 18.00 -16.68
C GLY A 265 -8.15 17.13 -17.63
N THR A 266 -8.86 16.10 -18.09
CA THR A 266 -8.30 15.05 -18.93
C THR A 266 -9.16 14.87 -20.19
N GLN A 267 -8.53 14.31 -21.19
CA GLN A 267 -9.13 13.86 -22.44
C GLN A 267 -8.56 12.49 -22.79
N CYS A 268 -9.19 11.80 -23.73
CA CYS A 268 -8.72 10.49 -24.14
C CYS A 268 -7.28 10.53 -24.70
N ALA A 269 -6.51 9.47 -24.48
CA ALA A 269 -5.14 9.38 -24.99
C ALA A 269 -5.08 9.50 -26.51
N ASP A 270 -3.99 10.09 -27.04
CA ASP A 270 -3.82 10.36 -28.48
C ASP A 270 -4.04 9.16 -29.40
N ILE A 271 -3.85 7.93 -28.91
CA ILE A 271 -4.10 6.72 -29.70
C ILE A 271 -5.55 6.61 -30.19
N THR A 272 -6.52 7.27 -29.54
CA THR A 272 -7.89 7.29 -30.06
C THR A 272 -8.03 8.15 -31.31
N LYS A 273 -7.12 9.09 -31.56
CA LYS A 273 -7.02 9.78 -32.86
C LYS A 273 -6.68 8.78 -33.98
N ALA A 274 -5.89 7.75 -33.69
CA ALA A 274 -5.61 6.67 -34.64
C ALA A 274 -6.79 5.70 -34.81
N ALA A 275 -7.78 5.74 -33.91
CA ALA A 275 -9.01 4.96 -33.95
C ALA A 275 -10.12 5.68 -34.72
N VAL A 276 -9.80 6.22 -35.91
CA VAL A 276 -10.69 7.07 -36.72
C VAL A 276 -12.02 6.39 -37.07
N ASN A 277 -12.04 5.07 -37.17
CA ASN A 277 -13.23 4.28 -37.53
C ASN A 277 -14.15 3.97 -36.35
N LEU A 278 -13.82 4.45 -35.14
CA LEU A 278 -14.66 4.28 -33.95
C LEU A 278 -15.30 5.63 -33.58
N LYS A 279 -16.57 5.57 -33.16
CA LYS A 279 -17.32 6.76 -32.77
C LYS A 279 -16.73 7.39 -31.51
N GLN A 280 -16.30 8.65 -31.63
CA GLN A 280 -15.71 9.42 -30.55
C GLN A 280 -16.72 10.41 -29.97
N VAL A 281 -16.79 10.48 -28.65
CA VAL A 281 -17.71 11.34 -27.87
C VAL A 281 -17.00 11.86 -26.62
N GLY A 282 -17.53 12.92 -26.00
CA GLY A 282 -17.10 13.36 -24.67
C GLY A 282 -15.58 13.50 -24.49
N ARG A 283 -14.93 14.35 -25.30
CA ARG A 283 -13.47 14.61 -25.30
C ARG A 283 -12.62 13.43 -25.81
N GLY A 284 -13.05 12.85 -26.95
CA GLY A 284 -12.29 11.82 -27.67
C GLY A 284 -12.38 10.41 -27.07
N ARG A 285 -13.28 10.20 -26.10
CA ARG A 285 -13.60 8.86 -25.56
C ARG A 285 -14.36 8.05 -26.61
N LEU A 286 -14.22 6.74 -26.57
CA LEU A 286 -14.81 5.83 -27.55
C LEU A 286 -16.16 5.33 -27.04
N GLN A 287 -17.22 5.55 -27.82
CA GLN A 287 -18.56 5.09 -27.48
C GLN A 287 -18.60 3.57 -27.45
N THR A 288 -19.13 3.01 -26.36
CA THR A 288 -19.33 1.56 -26.22
C THR A 288 -20.79 1.17 -26.24
N ASP A 289 -21.03 -0.11 -26.52
CA ASP A 289 -22.29 -0.77 -26.20
C ASP A 289 -22.36 -1.16 -24.70
N ALA A 290 -23.43 -1.87 -24.32
CA ALA A 290 -23.66 -2.34 -22.95
C ALA A 290 -22.65 -3.40 -22.47
N TYR A 291 -21.85 -4.00 -23.35
CA TYR A 291 -20.88 -5.05 -23.05
C TYR A 291 -19.43 -4.54 -23.11
N LEU A 292 -19.25 -3.20 -23.18
CA LEU A 292 -17.97 -2.50 -23.35
C LEU A 292 -17.27 -2.79 -24.68
N ARG A 293 -18.01 -3.21 -25.70
CA ARG A 293 -17.50 -3.33 -27.07
C ARG A 293 -17.61 -1.97 -27.76
N ALA A 294 -16.69 -1.68 -28.66
CA ALA A 294 -16.78 -0.47 -29.48
C ALA A 294 -18.03 -0.54 -30.37
N GLU A 295 -18.78 0.56 -30.46
CA GLU A 295 -20.01 0.60 -31.26
C GLU A 295 -19.74 0.16 -32.71
N GLY A 296 -20.44 -0.88 -33.18
CA GLY A 296 -20.28 -1.46 -34.51
C GLY A 296 -19.12 -2.45 -34.69
N LYS A 297 -18.44 -2.88 -33.62
CA LYS A 297 -17.35 -3.88 -33.66
C LYS A 297 -17.47 -4.91 -32.53
N ASP A 298 -17.72 -6.17 -32.87
CA ASP A 298 -17.93 -7.23 -31.87
C ASP A 298 -16.65 -7.73 -31.18
N ASN A 299 -15.48 -7.47 -31.78
CA ASN A 299 -14.20 -8.01 -31.34
C ASN A 299 -13.26 -6.97 -30.72
N ILE A 300 -13.72 -5.72 -30.53
CA ILE A 300 -12.94 -4.64 -29.95
C ILE A 300 -13.62 -4.17 -28.67
N PHE A 301 -12.92 -4.25 -27.55
CA PHE A 301 -13.37 -3.82 -26.23
C PHE A 301 -12.65 -2.55 -25.79
N ILE A 302 -13.35 -1.66 -25.11
CA ILE A 302 -12.77 -0.40 -24.59
C ILE A 302 -12.85 -0.39 -23.07
N ALA A 303 -11.73 -0.11 -22.42
CA ALA A 303 -11.60 -0.18 -20.96
C ALA A 303 -11.10 1.14 -20.36
N GLY A 304 -11.42 1.34 -19.08
CA GLY A 304 -10.97 2.49 -18.30
C GLY A 304 -11.30 3.83 -18.96
N ASP A 305 -10.38 4.79 -18.86
CA ASP A 305 -10.62 6.16 -19.30
C ASP A 305 -10.91 6.34 -20.79
N ASN A 306 -10.65 5.33 -21.62
CA ASN A 306 -10.98 5.36 -23.04
C ASN A 306 -12.48 5.14 -23.31
N ALA A 307 -13.19 4.44 -22.43
CA ALA A 307 -14.57 4.06 -22.65
C ALA A 307 -15.50 5.23 -22.39
N PHE A 308 -16.47 5.48 -23.27
CA PHE A 308 -17.66 6.28 -22.99
C PHE A 308 -18.86 5.34 -22.95
N CYS A 309 -19.38 5.11 -21.75
CA CYS A 309 -20.50 4.22 -21.50
C CYS A 309 -21.46 4.92 -20.53
N VAL A 310 -22.74 4.94 -20.88
CA VAL A 310 -23.84 5.34 -19.99
C VAL A 310 -24.59 4.05 -19.66
N PRO A 311 -24.40 3.48 -18.45
CA PRO A 311 -25.09 2.26 -18.05
C PRO A 311 -26.61 2.46 -18.05
N GLU A 312 -27.36 1.39 -18.28
CA GLU A 312 -28.83 1.44 -18.27
C GLU A 312 -29.36 1.96 -16.92
N GLY A 313 -30.32 2.89 -16.96
CA GLY A 313 -30.87 3.53 -15.76
C GLY A 313 -30.03 4.69 -15.19
N HIS A 314 -28.98 5.14 -15.89
CA HIS A 314 -28.18 6.31 -15.53
C HIS A 314 -28.21 7.40 -16.61
N ASP A 315 -28.16 8.66 -16.20
CA ASP A 315 -28.16 9.82 -17.12
C ASP A 315 -26.76 10.31 -17.50
N THR A 316 -25.73 9.84 -16.80
CA THR A 316 -24.35 10.33 -16.95
C THR A 316 -23.39 9.19 -17.26
N PRO A 317 -22.34 9.45 -18.06
CA PRO A 317 -21.36 8.43 -18.38
C PRO A 317 -20.55 8.05 -17.14
N VAL A 318 -20.04 6.82 -17.14
CA VAL A 318 -19.14 6.36 -16.08
C VAL A 318 -17.92 7.28 -15.93
N PRO A 319 -17.51 7.57 -14.69
CA PRO A 319 -16.41 8.48 -14.40
C PRO A 319 -15.05 7.84 -14.74
N GLN A 320 -14.09 8.67 -15.11
CA GLN A 320 -12.70 8.28 -15.39
C GLN A 320 -11.95 8.08 -14.06
N MET A 321 -12.12 6.91 -13.47
CA MET A 321 -11.55 6.55 -12.18
C MET A 321 -10.90 5.16 -12.23
N VAL A 322 -9.99 4.94 -11.29
CA VAL A 322 -9.36 3.63 -11.08
C VAL A 322 -10.39 2.52 -10.84
N GLU A 323 -11.43 2.79 -10.05
CA GLU A 323 -12.49 1.83 -9.77
C GLU A 323 -13.25 1.43 -11.07
N HIS A 324 -13.45 2.37 -11.99
CA HIS A 324 -14.01 2.08 -13.32
C HIS A 324 -13.10 1.14 -14.12
N CYS A 325 -11.77 1.34 -14.05
CA CYS A 325 -10.79 0.44 -14.66
C CYS A 325 -10.91 -0.99 -14.10
N GLU A 326 -11.20 -1.16 -12.80
CA GLU A 326 -11.36 -2.49 -12.20
C GLU A 326 -12.60 -3.22 -12.68
N HIS A 327 -13.73 -2.51 -12.67
CA HIS A 327 -15.01 -3.06 -13.10
C HIS A 327 -15.00 -3.40 -14.59
N SER A 328 -14.50 -2.49 -15.44
CA SER A 328 -14.39 -2.71 -16.89
C SER A 328 -13.48 -3.90 -17.20
N ALA A 329 -12.32 -4.00 -16.55
CA ALA A 329 -11.42 -5.14 -16.72
C ALA A 329 -12.05 -6.48 -16.32
N LYS A 330 -12.88 -6.51 -15.27
CA LYS A 330 -13.60 -7.72 -14.86
C LYS A 330 -14.61 -8.14 -15.91
N ASN A 331 -15.44 -7.20 -16.36
CA ASN A 331 -16.51 -7.45 -17.33
C ASN A 331 -15.94 -7.87 -18.70
N ILE A 332 -14.96 -7.13 -19.23
CA ILE A 332 -14.31 -7.45 -20.52
C ILE A 332 -13.65 -8.84 -20.48
N ALA A 333 -12.92 -9.16 -19.41
CA ALA A 333 -12.28 -10.47 -19.30
C ALA A 333 -13.28 -11.63 -19.19
N HIS A 334 -14.48 -11.39 -18.66
CA HIS A 334 -15.58 -12.35 -18.64
C HIS A 334 -16.19 -12.51 -20.03
N ASN A 335 -16.55 -11.40 -20.68
CA ASN A 335 -17.18 -11.42 -22.00
C ASN A 335 -16.27 -12.05 -23.06
N ILE A 336 -14.97 -11.77 -23.06
CA ILE A 336 -14.00 -12.43 -23.95
C ILE A 336 -13.91 -13.95 -23.66
N GLU A 337 -14.00 -14.37 -22.40
CA GLU A 337 -14.02 -15.81 -22.07
C GLU A 337 -15.27 -16.50 -22.62
N VAL A 338 -16.43 -15.89 -22.47
CA VAL A 338 -17.69 -16.41 -23.03
C VAL A 338 -17.60 -16.51 -24.54
N LEU A 339 -17.10 -15.47 -25.23
CA LEU A 339 -16.97 -15.47 -26.68
C LEU A 339 -16.00 -16.53 -27.22
N ILE A 340 -14.89 -16.78 -26.52
CA ILE A 340 -13.89 -17.78 -26.93
C ILE A 340 -14.36 -19.21 -26.62
N THR A 341 -15.01 -19.42 -25.47
CA THR A 341 -15.37 -20.78 -25.01
C THR A 341 -16.75 -21.22 -25.44
N GLY A 342 -17.63 -20.28 -25.82
CA GLY A 342 -19.05 -20.52 -26.07
C GLY A 342 -19.84 -20.92 -24.82
N LYS A 343 -19.28 -20.76 -23.62
CA LYS A 343 -19.88 -21.20 -22.36
C LYS A 343 -20.31 -20.00 -21.52
N GLY A 344 -21.60 -19.96 -21.18
CA GLY A 344 -22.20 -18.89 -20.39
C GLY A 344 -22.74 -17.76 -21.24
N GLU A 345 -23.13 -16.66 -20.60
CA GLU A 345 -23.69 -15.48 -21.24
C GLU A 345 -22.82 -14.25 -20.95
N MET A 346 -22.77 -13.33 -21.92
CA MET A 346 -22.08 -12.06 -21.72
C MET A 346 -22.82 -11.22 -20.68
N GLU A 347 -22.05 -10.54 -19.83
CA GLU A 347 -22.57 -9.67 -18.78
C GLU A 347 -22.60 -8.22 -19.28
N GLN A 348 -23.73 -7.55 -19.11
CA GLN A 348 -23.81 -6.11 -19.30
C GLN A 348 -23.03 -5.35 -18.22
N TYR A 349 -22.54 -4.17 -18.58
CA TYR A 349 -21.71 -3.36 -17.73
C TYR A 349 -22.53 -2.43 -16.84
N GLN A 350 -22.72 -2.84 -15.59
CA GLN A 350 -23.39 -2.06 -14.55
C GLN A 350 -22.49 -1.91 -13.31
N PRO A 351 -21.56 -0.93 -13.30
CA PRO A 351 -20.64 -0.75 -12.18
C PRO A 351 -21.30 -0.08 -10.98
N ALA A 352 -20.85 -0.44 -9.78
CA ALA A 352 -21.27 0.16 -8.52
C ALA A 352 -20.07 0.77 -7.80
N PHE A 353 -19.99 2.11 -7.79
CA PHE A 353 -18.85 2.84 -7.24
C PHE A 353 -18.95 3.04 -5.71
N HIS A 354 -17.90 2.64 -4.99
CA HIS A 354 -17.85 2.69 -3.52
C HIS A 354 -17.61 4.10 -2.97
N GLY A 355 -17.12 5.02 -3.79
CA GLY A 355 -16.92 6.42 -3.40
C GLY A 355 -15.54 6.95 -3.76
N VAL A 356 -15.19 8.10 -3.17
CA VAL A 356 -13.95 8.80 -3.49
C VAL A 356 -13.27 9.30 -2.23
N MET A 357 -11.94 9.41 -2.29
CA MET A 357 -11.09 9.90 -1.22
C MET A 357 -10.04 10.83 -1.83
N VAL A 358 -9.74 11.92 -1.14
CA VAL A 358 -8.77 12.92 -1.61
C VAL A 358 -7.86 13.26 -0.45
N SER A 359 -6.55 13.15 -0.63
CA SER A 359 -5.58 13.64 0.35
C SER A 359 -5.32 15.12 0.18
N ILE A 360 -4.92 15.78 1.26
CA ILE A 360 -4.50 17.18 1.30
C ILE A 360 -3.19 17.20 2.07
N GLY A 361 -2.11 16.96 1.31
CA GLY A 361 -0.82 16.55 1.86
C GLY A 361 -0.85 15.15 2.47
N GLY A 362 0.21 14.78 3.17
CA GLY A 362 0.32 13.47 3.80
C GLY A 362 -0.49 13.32 5.10
N ARG A 363 -1.07 14.41 5.64
CA ARG A 363 -1.63 14.43 7.01
C ARG A 363 -3.14 14.56 7.11
N TYR A 364 -3.82 14.98 6.05
CA TYR A 364 -5.26 15.22 6.07
C TYR A 364 -5.90 14.68 4.80
N GLY A 365 -7.15 14.25 4.87
CA GLY A 365 -7.92 13.88 3.70
C GLY A 365 -9.41 14.07 3.90
N VAL A 366 -10.17 13.92 2.82
CA VAL A 366 -11.63 13.88 2.82
C VAL A 366 -12.09 12.66 2.06
N ALA A 367 -13.06 11.94 2.62
CA ALA A 367 -13.58 10.71 2.05
C ALA A 367 -15.11 10.74 2.04
N HIS A 368 -15.70 10.27 0.95
CA HIS A 368 -17.12 9.97 0.85
C HIS A 368 -17.27 8.55 0.31
N VAL A 369 -17.33 7.58 1.22
CA VAL A 369 -17.13 6.16 0.94
C VAL A 369 -18.20 5.30 1.61
N GLY A 370 -18.54 4.17 1.00
CA GLY A 370 -19.50 3.21 1.55
C GLY A 370 -20.03 2.27 0.47
N THR A 371 -21.27 1.81 0.64
CA THR A 371 -21.95 1.03 -0.40
C THR A 371 -22.60 1.97 -1.41
N ALA A 372 -22.97 1.46 -2.59
CA ALA A 372 -23.72 2.23 -3.58
C ALA A 372 -25.01 2.87 -3.01
N LYS A 373 -25.62 2.25 -1.99
CA LYS A 373 -26.85 2.72 -1.32
C LYS A 373 -26.62 3.63 -0.11
N LYS A 374 -25.46 3.52 0.57
CA LYS A 374 -25.16 4.29 1.79
C LYS A 374 -23.69 4.65 1.85
N LYS A 375 -23.40 5.92 1.60
CA LYS A 375 -22.05 6.51 1.71
C LYS A 375 -21.94 7.40 2.94
N ILE A 376 -20.77 7.37 3.57
CA ILE A 376 -20.48 8.13 4.78
C ILE A 376 -19.38 9.14 4.47
N SER A 377 -19.58 10.37 4.95
CA SER A 377 -18.62 11.46 4.81
C SER A 377 -17.67 11.49 6.01
N MET A 378 -16.38 11.31 5.77
CA MET A 378 -15.36 11.24 6.81
C MET A 378 -14.22 12.23 6.50
N PRO A 379 -13.81 13.09 7.44
CA PRO A 379 -12.65 13.97 7.27
C PRO A 379 -11.41 13.45 8.02
N SER A 380 -10.25 14.02 7.70
CA SER A 380 -9.00 13.92 8.45
C SER A 380 -8.49 12.47 8.60
N PHE A 381 -8.10 12.08 9.80
CA PHE A 381 -7.52 10.78 10.16
C PHE A 381 -8.30 9.59 9.57
N LEU A 382 -9.62 9.55 9.73
CA LEU A 382 -10.42 8.42 9.26
C LEU A 382 -10.48 8.35 7.73
N ALA A 383 -10.47 9.50 7.05
CA ALA A 383 -10.38 9.56 5.60
C ALA A 383 -9.03 9.01 5.10
N MET A 384 -7.93 9.40 5.73
CA MET A 384 -6.59 8.92 5.40
C MET A 384 -6.45 7.42 5.67
N PHE A 385 -6.94 6.95 6.82
CA PHE A 385 -6.96 5.53 7.15
C PHE A 385 -7.68 4.72 6.05
N ILE A 386 -8.86 5.17 5.61
CA ILE A 386 -9.60 4.47 4.55
C ILE A 386 -8.88 4.58 3.20
N LYS A 387 -8.29 5.73 2.84
CA LYS A 387 -7.45 5.88 1.62
C LYS A 387 -6.36 4.81 1.60
N HIS A 388 -5.55 4.72 2.66
CA HIS A 388 -4.46 3.76 2.68
C HIS A 388 -4.96 2.30 2.76
N PHE A 389 -6.06 2.03 3.48
CA PHE A 389 -6.65 0.69 3.54
C PHE A 389 -7.15 0.22 2.17
N ILE A 390 -7.86 1.07 1.43
CA ILE A 390 -8.33 0.78 0.08
C ILE A 390 -7.15 0.63 -0.88
N ASN A 391 -6.14 1.51 -0.80
CA ASN A 391 -4.91 1.38 -1.60
C ASN A 391 -4.20 0.04 -1.35
N ILE A 392 -4.16 -0.48 -0.11
CA ILE A 392 -3.57 -1.79 0.20
C ILE A 392 -4.34 -2.92 -0.50
N ILE A 393 -5.67 -2.94 -0.40
CA ILE A 393 -6.53 -3.93 -1.07
C ILE A 393 -6.33 -3.85 -2.59
N TYR A 394 -6.28 -2.64 -3.11
CA TYR A 394 -6.11 -2.36 -4.51
C TYR A 394 -4.75 -2.83 -5.05
N PHE A 395 -3.66 -2.49 -4.37
CA PHE A 395 -2.32 -2.94 -4.72
C PHE A 395 -2.13 -4.44 -4.54
N LEU A 396 -2.83 -5.08 -3.60
CA LEU A 396 -2.87 -6.54 -3.52
C LEU A 396 -3.45 -7.15 -4.81
N GLN A 397 -4.58 -6.61 -5.29
CA GLN A 397 -5.25 -7.07 -6.49
C GLN A 397 -4.40 -6.84 -7.75
N LEU A 398 -3.73 -5.69 -7.87
CA LEU A 398 -2.93 -5.33 -9.05
C LEU A 398 -1.49 -5.87 -9.04
N LEU A 399 -0.77 -5.66 -7.94
CA LEU A 399 0.69 -5.71 -7.90
C LEU A 399 1.21 -6.82 -6.95
N GLY A 400 0.32 -7.36 -6.10
CA GLY A 400 0.61 -8.48 -5.18
C GLY A 400 1.29 -8.05 -3.88
N TRP A 401 1.60 -9.03 -3.03
CA TRP A 401 2.09 -8.83 -1.66
C TRP A 401 3.37 -8.00 -1.57
N ASN A 402 4.32 -8.20 -2.48
CA ASN A 402 5.55 -7.40 -2.55
C ASN A 402 5.29 -5.89 -2.59
N LYS A 403 4.27 -5.46 -3.34
CA LYS A 403 3.98 -4.03 -3.43
C LYS A 403 3.41 -3.47 -2.15
N ILE A 404 2.57 -4.23 -1.45
CA ILE A 404 1.98 -3.81 -0.18
C ILE A 404 3.09 -3.49 0.81
N PHE A 405 4.10 -4.36 0.92
CA PHE A 405 5.20 -4.09 1.84
C PHE A 405 5.98 -2.82 1.44
N SER A 406 6.29 -2.66 0.14
CA SER A 406 6.93 -1.43 -0.35
C SER A 406 6.08 -0.18 -0.05
N TYR A 407 4.78 -0.25 -0.30
CA TYR A 407 3.84 0.83 -0.02
C TYR A 407 3.75 1.15 1.47
N LEU A 408 3.56 0.14 2.33
CA LEU A 408 3.56 0.30 3.78
C LEU A 408 4.87 0.90 4.28
N ARG A 409 6.00 0.46 3.71
CA ARG A 409 7.30 1.03 4.02
C ARG A 409 7.35 2.51 3.68
N HIS A 410 6.90 2.94 2.50
CA HIS A 410 6.98 4.34 2.09
C HIS A 410 5.96 5.24 2.83
N GLU A 411 4.74 4.76 3.06
CA GLU A 411 3.65 5.53 3.67
C GLU A 411 3.68 5.57 5.21
N PHE A 412 4.27 4.55 5.85
CA PHE A 412 4.23 4.41 7.32
C PHE A 412 5.61 4.27 7.96
N PHE A 413 6.53 3.48 7.38
CA PHE A 413 7.81 3.15 8.06
C PHE A 413 9.03 3.97 7.63
N THR A 414 8.95 4.68 6.51
CA THR A 414 10.03 5.52 5.95
C THR A 414 9.46 6.85 5.48
N VAL A 415 8.66 7.46 6.35
CA VAL A 415 7.97 8.72 6.11
C VAL A 415 9.00 9.85 6.14
N ARG A 416 9.26 10.45 4.98
CA ARG A 416 10.11 11.64 4.89
C ARG A 416 9.44 12.80 5.61
N ASN A 417 10.20 13.48 6.46
CA ASN A 417 9.78 14.71 7.15
C ASN A 417 8.44 14.59 7.92
N CYS A 418 8.12 13.37 8.42
CA CYS A 418 6.90 13.07 9.16
C CYS A 418 5.60 13.48 8.42
N ARG A 419 5.61 13.48 7.07
CA ARG A 419 4.46 13.78 6.22
C ARG A 419 3.59 12.53 6.03
N SER A 420 2.95 12.09 7.10
CA SER A 420 1.98 11.00 7.10
C SER A 420 0.89 11.31 8.14
N PHE A 421 -0.30 10.73 8.00
CA PHE A 421 -1.40 10.93 8.94
C PHE A 421 -1.12 10.32 10.31
N VAL A 422 -0.13 9.42 10.40
CA VAL A 422 0.44 8.89 11.65
C VAL A 422 1.75 9.60 12.06
N GLY A 423 2.11 10.69 11.37
CA GLY A 423 3.32 11.46 11.64
C GLY A 423 4.60 10.63 11.48
N GLY A 424 5.54 10.82 12.40
CA GLY A 424 6.81 10.08 12.44
C GLY A 424 6.80 8.87 13.37
N HIS A 425 5.68 8.56 14.03
CA HIS A 425 5.62 7.55 15.10
C HIS A 425 6.08 6.16 14.65
N LEU A 426 5.79 5.79 13.39
CA LEU A 426 6.17 4.50 12.81
C LEU A 426 7.46 4.58 11.97
N SER A 427 8.01 5.78 11.76
CA SER A 427 9.14 6.01 10.85
C SER A 427 10.50 6.21 11.53
N ASN A 428 10.54 6.26 12.86
CA ASN A 428 11.79 6.46 13.59
C ASN A 428 12.74 5.26 13.35
N ARG A 429 13.92 5.55 12.81
CA ARG A 429 14.97 4.55 12.61
C ARG A 429 15.82 4.44 13.86
N THR A 430 15.58 3.40 14.66
CA THR A 430 16.49 3.06 15.76
C THR A 430 17.81 2.55 15.18
N PRO A 431 18.97 3.07 15.62
CA PRO A 431 20.27 2.54 15.22
C PRO A 431 20.32 1.05 15.54
N SER A 432 20.45 0.24 14.51
CA SER A 432 20.16 -1.19 14.60
C SER A 432 21.24 -1.96 15.37
N PHE A 433 22.42 -1.38 15.60
CA PHE A 433 23.46 -1.95 16.48
C PHE A 433 23.04 -1.98 17.95
N LEU A 434 22.09 -1.14 18.36
CA LEU A 434 21.54 -1.15 19.73
C LEU A 434 20.73 -2.43 20.03
N LEU A 435 20.33 -3.17 19.00
CA LEU A 435 19.67 -4.47 19.16
C LEU A 435 20.66 -5.60 19.49
N VAL A 436 21.96 -5.41 19.26
CA VAL A 436 22.96 -6.48 19.46
C VAL A 436 23.09 -6.87 20.94
N PRO A 437 23.25 -5.95 21.91
CA PRO A 437 23.27 -6.32 23.32
C PRO A 437 21.99 -7.05 23.75
N LEU A 438 20.83 -6.59 23.29
CA LEU A 438 19.53 -7.22 23.58
C LEU A 438 19.42 -8.63 22.98
N ARG A 439 19.89 -8.81 21.74
CA ARG A 439 19.95 -10.12 21.06
C ARG A 439 20.87 -11.09 21.81
N LEU A 440 22.06 -10.65 22.20
CA LEU A 440 23.02 -11.47 22.92
C LEU A 440 22.50 -11.84 24.31
N PHE A 441 21.91 -10.88 25.02
CA PHE A 441 21.32 -11.10 26.34
C PHE A 441 20.16 -12.10 26.27
N LEU A 442 19.22 -11.92 25.35
CA LEU A 442 18.12 -12.88 25.13
C LEU A 442 18.65 -14.28 24.78
N GLY A 443 19.66 -14.38 23.91
CA GLY A 443 20.31 -15.65 23.57
C GLY A 443 20.96 -16.31 24.79
N PHE A 444 21.65 -15.54 25.63
CA PHE A 444 22.28 -16.02 26.85
C PHE A 444 21.26 -16.49 27.89
N THR A 445 20.12 -15.81 28.05
CA THR A 445 19.05 -16.25 28.94
C THR A 445 18.47 -17.61 28.51
N TRP A 446 18.22 -17.81 27.21
CA TRP A 446 17.79 -19.11 26.70
C TRP A 446 18.85 -20.20 26.90
N LEU A 447 20.13 -19.85 26.85
CA LEU A 447 21.21 -20.79 27.18
C LEU A 447 21.13 -21.25 28.64
N ILE A 448 20.95 -20.30 29.56
CA ILE A 448 20.84 -20.58 30.99
C ILE A 448 19.64 -21.50 31.26
N GLU A 449 18.46 -21.19 30.69
CA GLU A 449 17.27 -22.02 30.86
C GLU A 449 17.47 -23.44 30.32
N GLY A 450 18.05 -23.57 29.14
CA GLY A 450 18.35 -24.88 28.55
C GLY A 450 19.34 -25.71 29.38
N ILE A 451 20.43 -25.10 29.85
CA ILE A 451 21.43 -25.76 30.71
C ILE A 451 20.82 -26.16 32.05
N LYS A 452 20.00 -25.28 32.65
CA LYS A 452 19.31 -25.56 33.91
C LYS A 452 18.41 -26.79 33.78
N LYS A 453 17.61 -26.90 32.71
CA LYS A 453 16.76 -28.06 32.46
C LYS A 453 17.55 -29.34 32.23
N ILE A 454 18.70 -29.26 31.55
CA ILE A 454 19.62 -30.41 31.43
C ILE A 454 20.12 -30.84 32.81
N GLY A 455 20.59 -29.90 33.62
CA GLY A 455 21.07 -30.18 34.99
C GLY A 455 19.99 -30.72 35.92
N GLU A 456 18.74 -30.31 35.70
CA GLU A 456 17.57 -30.85 36.38
C GLU A 456 17.13 -32.22 35.82
N GLY A 457 17.80 -32.81 34.83
CA GLY A 457 17.47 -34.14 34.31
C GLY A 457 16.22 -34.21 33.43
N TRP A 458 15.86 -33.11 32.74
CA TRP A 458 14.73 -33.07 31.80
C TRP A 458 14.92 -33.98 30.58
N LEU A 459 16.13 -34.49 30.31
CA LEU A 459 16.36 -35.44 29.21
C LEU A 459 16.28 -36.90 29.64
N GLU A 460 16.17 -37.17 30.95
CA GLU A 460 16.29 -38.52 31.51
C GLU A 460 14.97 -39.04 32.07
N SER A 461 14.12 -38.16 32.63
CA SER A 461 12.87 -38.56 33.28
C SER A 461 11.71 -37.63 32.91
N PRO A 462 10.47 -38.13 32.74
CA PRO A 462 9.29 -37.30 32.47
C PRO A 462 8.99 -36.34 33.63
N LYS A 463 8.96 -35.03 33.34
CA LYS A 463 8.72 -33.98 34.37
C LYS A 463 7.54 -33.07 34.08
N LEU A 464 7.04 -33.07 32.84
CA LEU A 464 6.01 -32.12 32.39
C LEU A 464 4.72 -32.17 33.19
N VAL A 465 4.26 -33.35 33.61
CA VAL A 465 3.02 -33.47 34.42
C VAL A 465 3.17 -32.76 35.76
N LEU A 466 4.26 -33.03 36.48
CA LEU A 466 4.52 -32.38 37.77
C LEU A 466 4.70 -30.88 37.60
N PHE A 467 5.39 -30.48 36.53
CA PHE A 467 5.68 -29.07 36.24
C PHE A 467 4.41 -28.25 35.93
N PHE A 468 3.51 -28.78 35.09
CA PHE A 468 2.27 -28.10 34.74
C PHE A 468 1.23 -28.15 35.86
N ARG A 469 1.09 -29.28 36.55
CA ARG A 469 0.16 -29.40 37.70
C ARG A 469 0.58 -28.50 38.85
N GLY A 470 1.87 -28.43 39.17
CA GLY A 470 2.36 -27.51 40.20
C GLY A 470 2.04 -26.05 39.89
N ALA A 471 2.09 -25.66 38.61
CA ALA A 471 1.65 -24.34 38.19
C ALA A 471 0.13 -24.15 38.29
N ASP A 472 -0.69 -25.14 37.90
CA ASP A 472 -2.14 -25.08 38.09
C ASP A 472 -2.51 -24.93 39.58
N GLU A 473 -1.88 -25.73 40.45
CA GLU A 473 -2.06 -25.68 41.90
C GLU A 473 -1.64 -24.33 42.50
N PHE A 474 -0.53 -23.75 42.04
CA PHE A 474 -0.10 -22.42 42.46
C PHE A 474 -1.14 -21.34 42.15
N PHE A 475 -1.66 -21.31 40.91
CA PHE A 475 -2.65 -20.30 40.50
C PHE A 475 -4.01 -20.53 41.19
N GLU A 476 -4.48 -21.78 41.26
CA GLU A 476 -5.75 -22.11 41.91
C GLU A 476 -5.68 -21.90 43.43
N GLY A 477 -4.55 -22.18 44.08
CA GLY A 477 -4.34 -21.95 45.51
C GLY A 477 -4.40 -20.47 45.92
N ILE A 478 -3.99 -19.57 45.03
CA ILE A 478 -4.15 -18.12 45.23
C ILE A 478 -5.60 -17.69 44.96
N LEU A 479 -6.25 -18.26 43.94
CA LEU A 479 -7.64 -17.96 43.60
C LEU A 479 -8.63 -18.41 44.69
N SER A 480 -8.38 -19.56 45.31
CA SER A 480 -9.20 -20.12 46.40
C SER A 480 -8.92 -19.49 47.76
N GLY A 481 -7.89 -18.64 47.88
CA GLY A 481 -7.45 -18.06 49.15
C GLY A 481 -6.83 -19.07 50.13
N THR A 482 -6.48 -20.28 49.67
CA THR A 482 -5.88 -21.34 50.51
C THR A 482 -4.36 -21.28 50.58
N ALA A 483 -3.74 -20.20 50.08
CA ALA A 483 -2.29 -19.93 50.16
C ALA A 483 -1.82 -19.56 51.60
N GLY A 484 -2.24 -20.37 52.58
CA GLY A 484 -1.97 -20.29 54.00
C GLY A 484 -1.94 -21.69 54.64
N GLY A 485 -1.27 -22.64 53.99
CA GLY A 485 -0.98 -23.95 54.54
C GLY A 485 0.50 -24.28 54.34
N GLU A 486 1.24 -24.35 55.43
CA GLU A 486 2.60 -24.90 55.49
C GLU A 486 2.55 -26.37 55.09
N ASP A 487 2.79 -26.67 53.82
CA ASP A 487 3.60 -27.80 53.34
C ASP A 487 3.31 -28.06 51.87
N VAL A 488 4.37 -28.51 51.17
CA VAL A 488 4.41 -28.97 49.78
C VAL A 488 4.60 -27.86 48.73
N VAL A 489 5.87 -27.54 48.44
CA VAL A 489 6.58 -27.76 47.16
C VAL A 489 7.91 -26.98 47.23
N ALA A 490 8.99 -27.68 47.58
CA ALA A 490 10.35 -27.22 47.35
C ALA A 490 10.81 -27.76 45.98
N GLY A 491 10.52 -27.01 44.93
CA GLY A 491 10.88 -27.40 43.56
C GLY A 491 10.30 -26.44 42.54
N ALA A 492 11.04 -25.35 42.29
CA ALA A 492 10.68 -24.19 41.46
C ALA A 492 9.69 -23.21 42.11
N THR A 493 10.22 -22.04 42.46
CA THR A 493 9.58 -20.90 43.17
C THR A 493 9.44 -21.10 44.68
N GLY A 494 10.04 -20.18 45.45
CA GLY A 494 10.04 -20.23 46.92
C GLY A 494 8.63 -20.10 47.48
N ALA A 495 8.38 -20.73 48.62
CA ALA A 495 7.13 -20.61 49.36
C ALA A 495 6.80 -19.13 49.63
N VAL A 496 5.64 -18.66 49.14
CA VAL A 496 5.14 -17.32 49.45
C VAL A 496 3.80 -17.44 50.14
N SER A 497 3.77 -17.12 51.43
CA SER A 497 2.55 -16.87 52.18
C SER A 497 1.94 -15.53 51.75
N GLY A 498 0.65 -15.52 51.41
CA GLY A 498 -0.09 -14.28 51.14
C GLY A 498 -0.11 -13.78 49.68
N GLY A 499 -0.50 -14.64 48.74
CA GLY A 499 -0.80 -14.23 47.36
C GLY A 499 -2.11 -13.46 47.24
N SER A 500 -2.21 -12.51 46.30
CA SER A 500 -3.43 -11.77 45.97
C SER A 500 -3.79 -11.90 44.49
N VAL A 501 -5.10 -11.96 44.20
CA VAL A 501 -5.62 -11.97 42.83
C VAL A 501 -5.75 -10.53 42.35
N LEU A 502 -5.04 -10.19 41.28
CA LEU A 502 -5.12 -8.88 40.64
C LEU A 502 -6.19 -8.84 39.55
N LEU A 503 -6.35 -9.92 38.79
CA LEU A 503 -7.32 -10.04 37.71
C LEU A 503 -7.67 -11.52 37.46
N ASP A 504 -8.96 -11.82 37.33
CA ASP A 504 -9.46 -13.11 36.83
C ASP A 504 -10.61 -12.82 35.85
N TRP A 505 -10.31 -12.87 34.56
CA TRP A 505 -11.28 -12.58 33.49
C TRP A 505 -11.54 -13.83 32.67
N ASN A 506 -12.80 -14.26 32.66
CA ASN A 506 -13.27 -15.35 31.82
C ASN A 506 -14.02 -14.80 30.59
N ILE A 507 -13.48 -15.07 29.41
CA ILE A 507 -14.01 -14.62 28.13
C ILE A 507 -14.65 -15.83 27.43
N PHE A 508 -15.99 -15.86 27.44
CA PHE A 508 -16.82 -16.87 26.76
C PHE A 508 -16.47 -18.33 27.10
N SER A 509 -15.87 -18.60 28.26
CA SER A 509 -15.41 -19.94 28.67
C SER A 509 -14.35 -20.58 27.74
N ILE A 510 -13.78 -19.79 26.83
CA ILE A 510 -12.72 -20.22 25.90
C ILE A 510 -11.36 -19.73 26.40
N PHE A 511 -11.30 -18.52 26.94
CA PHE A 511 -10.08 -17.92 27.49
C PHE A 511 -10.31 -17.48 28.92
N ARG A 512 -9.43 -17.89 29.86
CA ARG A 512 -9.39 -17.35 31.23
C ARG A 512 -8.04 -16.69 31.46
N ILE A 513 -8.05 -15.38 31.70
CA ILE A 513 -6.85 -14.58 31.95
C ILE A 513 -6.74 -14.40 33.46
N ILE A 514 -5.67 -14.91 34.05
CA ILE A 514 -5.42 -14.90 35.49
C ILE A 514 -4.13 -14.11 35.75
N LEU A 515 -4.20 -13.10 36.60
CA LEU A 515 -3.07 -12.31 37.07
C LEU A 515 -3.04 -12.36 38.60
N VAL A 516 -1.96 -12.90 39.14
CA VAL A 516 -1.74 -13.02 40.59
C VAL A 516 -0.46 -12.32 41.01
N ASN A 517 -0.41 -11.90 42.27
CA ASN A 517 0.80 -11.39 42.91
C ASN A 517 1.10 -12.25 44.15
N ALA A 518 2.21 -12.96 44.12
CA ALA A 518 2.74 -13.71 45.24
C ALA A 518 4.26 -13.52 45.30
N GLY A 519 4.71 -12.30 45.57
CA GLY A 519 6.13 -11.91 45.58
C GLY A 519 6.67 -11.52 44.20
N ASP A 520 6.18 -12.15 43.13
CA ASP A 520 6.29 -11.68 41.75
C ASP A 520 4.91 -11.68 41.09
N VAL A 521 4.69 -10.79 40.12
CA VAL A 521 3.44 -10.74 39.36
C VAL A 521 3.48 -11.81 38.27
N ALA A 522 2.52 -12.73 38.28
CA ALA A 522 2.45 -13.84 37.33
C ALA A 522 1.16 -13.78 36.49
N LEU A 523 1.32 -13.87 35.17
CA LEU A 523 0.22 -13.90 34.19
C LEU A 523 0.06 -15.31 33.63
N LYS A 524 -1.17 -15.83 33.65
CA LYS A 524 -1.53 -17.10 33.00
C LYS A 524 -2.76 -16.92 32.13
N ILE A 525 -2.75 -17.52 30.94
CA ILE A 525 -3.89 -17.51 30.01
C ILE A 525 -4.29 -18.95 29.75
N GLN A 526 -5.36 -19.41 30.39
CA GLN A 526 -5.91 -20.74 30.10
C GLN A 526 -6.71 -20.67 28.80
N PHE A 527 -6.50 -21.68 27.94
CA PHE A 527 -7.18 -21.82 26.67
C PHE A 527 -7.61 -23.27 26.51
N SER A 528 -8.92 -23.52 26.39
CA SER A 528 -9.48 -24.88 26.50
C SER A 528 -8.90 -25.88 25.50
N LEU A 529 -8.52 -25.44 24.30
CA LEU A 529 -7.87 -26.30 23.31
C LEU A 529 -6.43 -26.66 23.71
N MET A 530 -5.71 -25.75 24.37
CA MET A 530 -4.38 -26.02 24.90
C MET A 530 -4.45 -26.99 26.08
N ASP A 531 -5.44 -26.84 26.95
CA ASP A 531 -5.71 -27.78 28.04
C ASP A 531 -6.01 -29.18 27.49
N TRP A 532 -6.90 -29.27 26.48
CA TRP A 532 -7.17 -30.54 25.79
C TRP A 532 -5.90 -31.14 25.16
N PHE A 533 -5.08 -30.34 24.50
CA PHE A 533 -3.84 -30.80 23.87
C PHE A 533 -2.84 -31.32 24.93
N ARG A 534 -2.67 -30.58 26.03
CA ARG A 534 -1.85 -31.01 27.17
C ARG A 534 -2.33 -32.35 27.71
N ASP A 535 -3.62 -32.46 28.01
CA ASP A 535 -4.17 -33.62 28.70
C ASP A 535 -4.29 -34.86 27.80
N THR A 536 -4.53 -34.64 26.50
CA THR A 536 -4.72 -35.74 25.53
C THR A 536 -3.43 -36.17 24.85
N VAL A 537 -2.53 -35.22 24.54
CA VAL A 537 -1.33 -35.48 23.72
C VAL A 537 -0.09 -35.54 24.59
N ILE A 538 0.13 -34.56 25.46
CA ILE A 538 1.36 -34.51 26.28
C ILE A 538 1.28 -35.56 27.40
N TYR A 539 0.15 -35.68 28.09
CA TYR A 539 -0.02 -36.63 29.20
C TYR A 539 -0.34 -38.06 28.76
N ALA A 540 -0.44 -38.33 27.45
CA ALA A 540 -0.80 -39.64 26.91
C ALA A 540 0.10 -40.79 27.40
N SER A 541 1.41 -40.54 27.51
CA SER A 541 2.39 -41.52 27.99
C SER A 541 3.66 -40.82 28.52
N GLY A 542 4.47 -41.54 29.30
CA GLY A 542 5.79 -41.06 29.73
C GLY A 542 6.72 -40.75 28.55
N ASP A 543 6.64 -41.53 27.48
CA ASP A 543 7.42 -41.31 26.25
C ASP A 543 7.00 -40.03 25.51
N SER A 544 5.70 -39.73 25.49
CA SER A 544 5.19 -38.46 24.92
C SER A 544 5.74 -37.27 25.69
N GLN A 545 5.71 -37.34 27.03
CA GLN A 545 6.28 -36.29 27.88
C GLN A 545 7.78 -36.12 27.62
N LEU A 546 8.53 -37.21 27.58
CA LEU A 546 9.97 -37.19 27.31
C LEU A 546 10.28 -36.59 25.93
N PHE A 547 9.46 -36.89 24.91
CA PHE A 547 9.58 -36.28 23.59
C PHE A 547 9.38 -34.76 23.63
N PHE A 548 8.27 -34.26 24.17
CA PHE A 548 7.98 -32.82 24.18
C PHE A 548 8.99 -32.03 25.01
N GLN A 549 9.40 -32.53 26.18
CA GLN A 549 10.40 -31.85 27.01
C GLN A 549 11.78 -31.83 26.34
N THR A 550 12.15 -32.91 25.64
CA THR A 550 13.39 -32.95 24.83
C THR A 550 13.34 -31.93 23.71
N VAL A 551 12.22 -31.82 22.99
CA VAL A 551 12.02 -30.80 21.95
C VAL A 551 12.16 -29.38 22.52
N ILE A 552 11.60 -29.11 23.71
CA ILE A 552 11.73 -27.81 24.37
C ILE A 552 13.20 -27.50 24.67
N VAL A 553 13.92 -28.39 25.35
CA VAL A 553 15.33 -28.18 25.74
C VAL A 553 16.22 -27.98 24.51
N ILE A 554 16.06 -28.82 23.48
CA ILE A 554 16.81 -28.68 22.22
C ILE A 554 16.48 -27.33 21.56
N SER A 555 15.20 -26.93 21.53
CA SER A 555 14.80 -25.67 20.94
C SER A 555 15.44 -24.47 21.65
N GLU A 556 15.49 -24.47 22.98
CA GLU A 556 16.11 -23.39 23.77
C GLU A 556 17.59 -23.21 23.44
N ILE A 557 18.32 -24.32 23.31
CA ILE A 557 19.73 -24.31 22.92
C ILE A 557 19.91 -23.83 21.47
N LEU A 558 19.07 -24.29 20.53
CA LEU A 558 19.13 -23.86 19.13
C LEU A 558 18.81 -22.37 18.98
N ILE A 559 17.80 -21.86 19.69
CA ILE A 559 17.46 -20.44 19.72
C ILE A 559 18.64 -19.64 20.27
N CYS A 560 19.25 -20.09 21.37
CA CYS A 560 20.45 -19.46 21.92
C CYS A 560 21.55 -19.33 20.86
N LEU A 561 21.97 -20.45 20.26
CA LEU A 561 23.06 -20.45 19.28
C LEU A 561 22.74 -19.56 18.08
N ALA A 562 21.49 -19.60 17.61
CA ALA A 562 20.99 -18.75 16.54
C ALA A 562 21.04 -17.26 16.90
N LEU A 563 20.57 -16.87 18.10
CA LEU A 563 20.58 -15.48 18.56
C LEU A 563 22.01 -14.98 18.84
N LEU A 564 22.87 -15.78 19.48
CA LEU A 564 24.26 -15.40 19.75
C LEU A 564 25.05 -15.21 18.46
N GLY A 565 24.96 -16.18 17.55
CA GLY A 565 25.61 -16.12 16.23
C GLY A 565 24.96 -15.13 15.25
N GLY A 566 23.78 -14.61 15.58
CA GLY A 566 22.98 -13.78 14.67
C GLY A 566 22.62 -14.51 13.38
N LEU A 567 22.31 -15.80 13.46
CA LEU A 567 21.93 -16.68 12.35
C LEU A 567 20.43 -17.00 12.43
N LEU A 568 19.69 -16.76 11.35
CA LEU A 568 18.24 -16.92 11.28
C LEU A 568 17.51 -16.20 12.43
N THR A 569 18.01 -15.00 12.79
CA THR A 569 17.60 -14.25 13.98
C THR A 569 16.11 -13.97 14.03
N THR A 570 15.49 -13.67 12.88
CA THR A 570 14.04 -13.46 12.79
C THR A 570 13.26 -14.73 13.13
N LEU A 571 13.74 -15.90 12.70
CA LEU A 571 13.09 -17.18 13.00
C LEU A 571 13.29 -17.58 14.47
N SER A 572 14.50 -17.43 15.00
CA SER A 572 14.79 -17.75 16.41
C SER A 572 14.06 -16.80 17.38
N ALA A 573 13.99 -15.51 17.08
CA ALA A 573 13.19 -14.55 17.84
C ALA A 573 11.68 -14.86 17.75
N GLY A 574 11.17 -15.20 16.56
CA GLY A 574 9.78 -15.63 16.39
C GLY A 574 9.46 -16.89 17.20
N TYR A 575 10.36 -17.87 17.20
CA TYR A 575 10.20 -19.09 17.99
C TYR A 575 10.33 -18.82 19.50
N SER A 576 11.20 -17.90 19.92
CA SER A 576 11.26 -17.41 21.30
C SER A 576 9.91 -16.84 21.75
N ILE A 577 9.19 -16.09 20.91
CA ILE A 577 7.84 -15.61 21.23
C ILE A 577 6.87 -16.78 21.41
N ILE A 578 6.94 -17.79 20.53
CA ILE A 578 6.09 -19.00 20.63
C ILE A 578 6.32 -19.72 21.95
N LEU A 579 7.58 -19.92 22.38
CA LEU A 579 7.88 -20.53 23.67
C LEU A 579 7.33 -19.70 24.84
N GLN A 580 7.46 -18.37 24.78
CA GLN A 580 6.90 -17.51 25.83
C GLN A 580 5.37 -17.57 25.87
N ILE A 581 4.69 -17.58 24.72
CA ILE A 581 3.24 -17.78 24.64
C ILE A 581 2.85 -19.14 25.22
N MET A 582 3.61 -20.20 24.93
CA MET A 582 3.41 -21.52 25.51
C MET A 582 3.55 -21.48 27.04
N CYS A 583 4.60 -20.85 27.58
CA CYS A 583 4.78 -20.67 29.02
C CYS A 583 3.61 -19.90 29.66
N VAL A 584 3.14 -18.81 29.04
CA VAL A 584 1.96 -18.05 29.50
C VAL A 584 0.72 -18.96 29.59
N MET A 585 0.56 -19.91 28.67
CA MET A 585 -0.62 -20.78 28.65
C MET A 585 -0.51 -22.01 29.59
N THR A 586 0.70 -22.46 29.91
CA THR A 586 0.91 -23.66 30.74
C THR A 586 1.31 -23.29 32.16
N THR A 587 2.51 -22.76 32.36
CA THR A 587 3.08 -22.46 33.67
C THR A 587 2.74 -21.08 34.20
N GLY A 588 2.27 -20.19 33.33
CA GLY A 588 2.26 -18.76 33.59
C GLY A 588 3.63 -18.13 33.31
N LEU A 589 3.61 -16.81 33.15
CA LEU A 589 4.77 -15.97 32.89
C LEU A 589 4.93 -14.95 34.01
N TYR A 590 6.07 -15.03 34.69
CA TYR A 590 6.43 -14.18 35.83
C TYR A 590 7.04 -12.86 35.34
N MET A 591 6.78 -11.74 36.03
CA MET A 591 7.21 -10.40 35.62
C MET A 591 8.71 -10.34 35.35
N GLY A 592 9.53 -11.07 36.14
CA GLY A 592 10.97 -11.19 35.94
C GLY A 592 11.39 -11.73 34.56
N THR A 593 10.48 -12.35 33.81
CA THR A 593 10.70 -12.93 32.48
C THR A 593 9.93 -12.22 31.35
N TRP A 594 9.03 -11.27 31.67
CA TRP A 594 8.24 -10.56 30.66
C TRP A 594 9.10 -9.83 29.63
N TRP A 595 10.24 -9.31 30.06
CA TRP A 595 11.19 -8.63 29.19
C TRP A 595 11.65 -9.52 28.03
N MET A 596 11.70 -10.86 28.19
CA MET A 596 12.12 -11.77 27.12
C MET A 596 11.15 -11.73 25.93
N ALA A 597 9.85 -11.60 26.19
CA ALA A 597 8.85 -11.47 25.13
C ALA A 597 9.05 -10.16 24.34
N PHE A 598 9.24 -9.04 25.05
CA PHE A 598 9.51 -7.74 24.42
C PHE A 598 10.86 -7.72 23.69
N ALA A 599 11.89 -8.36 24.25
CA ALA A 599 13.19 -8.49 23.62
C ALA A 599 13.12 -9.31 22.34
N ALA A 600 12.37 -10.43 22.35
CA ALA A 600 12.15 -11.24 21.16
C ALA A 600 11.41 -10.46 20.07
N ILE A 601 10.40 -9.65 20.43
CA ILE A 601 9.71 -8.75 19.50
C ILE A 601 10.68 -7.71 18.90
N ALA A 602 11.50 -7.08 19.73
CA ALA A 602 12.44 -6.04 19.30
C ALA A 602 13.52 -6.58 18.35
N VAL A 603 14.00 -7.80 18.60
CA VAL A 603 15.08 -8.44 17.82
C VAL A 603 14.57 -9.11 16.54
N LEU A 604 13.25 -9.26 16.39
CA LEU A 604 12.60 -9.93 15.26
C LEU A 604 12.99 -9.34 13.90
N ILE A 605 13.23 -8.03 13.81
CA ILE A 605 13.58 -7.34 12.57
C ILE A 605 14.98 -6.71 12.69
N GLY A 606 15.92 -7.16 11.87
CA GLY A 606 17.22 -6.50 11.68
C GLY A 606 18.30 -6.83 12.69
N GLY A 607 17.97 -7.48 13.81
CA GLY A 607 18.93 -7.83 14.87
C GLY A 607 20.07 -8.76 14.42
N GLY A 608 19.84 -9.61 13.42
CA GLY A 608 20.85 -10.58 12.95
C GLY A 608 21.90 -10.05 12.00
N ARG A 609 21.58 -9.02 11.21
CA ARG A 609 22.49 -8.53 10.15
C ARG A 609 23.69 -7.76 10.68
N ILE A 610 23.67 -7.40 11.96
CA ILE A 610 24.67 -6.51 12.56
C ILE A 610 25.47 -7.34 13.53
N PHE A 611 26.77 -7.46 13.24
CA PHE A 611 27.67 -8.38 13.95
C PHE A 611 27.07 -9.78 14.09
N GLY A 612 26.53 -10.34 12.99
CA GLY A 612 25.88 -11.64 12.97
C GLY A 612 25.89 -12.29 11.58
N LEU A 613 25.71 -13.60 11.55
CA LEU A 613 25.82 -14.42 10.33
C LEU A 613 24.73 -14.13 9.28
N ASP A 614 23.59 -13.58 9.68
CA ASP A 614 22.51 -13.17 8.78
C ASP A 614 22.97 -12.12 7.76
N TYR A 615 24.05 -11.38 8.04
CA TYR A 615 24.68 -10.49 7.06
C TYR A 615 25.07 -11.24 5.77
N TYR A 616 25.56 -12.48 5.90
CA TYR A 616 26.00 -13.31 4.78
C TYR A 616 24.91 -14.30 4.34
N VAL A 617 24.22 -14.93 5.29
CA VAL A 617 23.29 -16.02 5.03
C VAL A 617 21.98 -15.52 4.42
N MET A 618 21.41 -14.41 4.90
CA MET A 618 20.12 -13.94 4.41
C MET A 618 20.15 -13.50 2.94
N PRO A 619 21.16 -12.75 2.45
CA PRO A 619 21.27 -12.46 1.02
C PRO A 619 21.41 -13.71 0.16
N TRP A 620 22.14 -14.73 0.62
CA TRP A 620 22.30 -15.99 -0.09
C TRP A 620 20.97 -16.78 -0.13
N LEU A 621 20.28 -16.94 1.00
CA LEU A 621 18.97 -17.59 1.07
C LEU A 621 17.97 -16.91 0.17
N LYS A 622 17.95 -15.57 0.17
CA LYS A 622 17.08 -14.78 -0.70
C LYS A 622 17.33 -15.05 -2.18
N LYS A 623 18.59 -15.16 -2.62
CA LYS A 623 18.92 -15.52 -4.02
C LYS A 623 18.37 -16.88 -4.42
N GLN A 624 18.34 -17.85 -3.51
CA GLN A 624 17.73 -19.17 -3.78
C GLN A 624 16.21 -19.12 -3.72
N TRP A 625 15.64 -18.40 -2.75
CA TRP A 625 14.20 -18.22 -2.56
C TRP A 625 13.52 -17.64 -3.80
N ILE A 626 14.13 -16.64 -4.44
CA ILE A 626 13.64 -16.02 -5.68
C ILE A 626 13.56 -17.01 -6.86
N LYS A 627 14.31 -18.13 -6.84
CA LYS A 627 14.26 -19.14 -7.91
C LYS A 627 13.02 -20.03 -7.82
N LEU A 628 12.37 -20.13 -6.66
CA LEU A 628 11.23 -21.01 -6.46
C LEU A 628 10.00 -20.53 -7.24
N LYS A 629 9.36 -21.46 -7.96
CA LYS A 629 8.19 -21.17 -8.82
C LYS A 629 6.99 -20.66 -8.02
N CYS A 630 6.78 -21.15 -6.80
CA CYS A 630 5.73 -20.68 -5.90
C CYS A 630 5.97 -19.23 -5.48
N VAL A 631 7.19 -18.89 -5.09
CA VAL A 631 7.63 -17.53 -4.68
C VAL A 631 7.48 -16.51 -5.81
N ARG A 632 7.91 -16.87 -7.03
CA ARG A 632 7.74 -16.01 -8.21
C ARG A 632 6.27 -15.71 -8.51
N LYS A 633 5.39 -16.71 -8.30
CA LYS A 633 3.95 -16.59 -8.53
C LYS A 633 3.21 -15.86 -7.40
N SER A 634 3.65 -16.00 -6.15
CA SER A 634 3.04 -15.39 -4.97
C SER A 634 3.56 -13.99 -4.69
N TYR A 635 4.65 -13.58 -5.36
CA TYR A 635 5.28 -12.28 -5.13
C TYR A 635 5.69 -12.14 -3.66
N LEU A 636 6.31 -13.19 -3.10
CA LEU A 636 6.84 -13.22 -1.74
C LEU A 636 8.37 -13.12 -1.75
N TYR A 637 8.91 -12.05 -2.35
CA TYR A 637 10.35 -11.79 -2.34
C TYR A 637 10.61 -10.29 -2.24
N HIS A 638 11.12 -9.87 -1.08
CA HIS A 638 11.34 -8.47 -0.77
C HIS A 638 12.76 -8.03 -1.18
N ASP A 639 12.90 -6.86 -1.79
CA ASP A 639 14.17 -6.16 -1.94
C ASP A 639 14.51 -5.23 -0.78
#